data_AF-A0A843HPJ5-F1
#
_entry.id   AF-A0A843HPJ5-F1
#
_cell.length_a   1.000
_cell.length_b   1.000
_cell.length_c   1.000
_cell.angle_alpha   90.00
_cell.angle_beta   90.00
_cell.angle_gamma   90.00
#
_symmetry.space_group_name_H-M   'P 1'
#
loop_
_entity.id
_entity.type
_entity.pdbx_description
1 polymer ?
#
loop_
_entity_poly.entity_id
_entity_poly.type
_entity_poly.pdbx_seq_one_letter_code
_entity_poly.pdbx_strand_id
1 'polypeptide(L)'
;MISLKPIYQTKAQEKIVFDKIRDFFDELLFDYIDEVMSEKPLENDRSAIIDGLKSGKIRYIDGYFIITNRISNRLALELEALGGRYDRRVDGYKIPEKNIPVDISQAIARINISEQDKLKRINDYLKGIDEVKDYSIGHLSFDEQVNKIGTDLDGQFKQSMSKIHVVPADMNESQKEEIAKNYTNNMKLYIQKWTDQEIVKLRKDIEPFIMGGVRTGELSKVIQQHKGVSDRKAKFLARQETKLLVSQYQRNRFKQAGVTRYKWSTNLDGREREWHRKLHGQIFSWDEPPIIDERTGERGHPGDAFNCYSKDTEVLTDNGFKPIKDVCIGEKIATMNPQTRVFEWSVCTNKVKKYVDNIVTFKNNIFDLAVSQDHTFFYYKKKYDGKRIVPESDYPVFTTGISSLAKKNTIFYASSDNWKGKDTPFMFGLPTDIFCKFMGYYLSDGNVDNRKNGWIHIANCNNEPMYNELSPYMHVCRGKEKLFIKNEQLYDFVSVLGKAHEKHIPDVIKGLSTKYLRVFLDAFASCDGRGKIKTNGFNRGKDFNCFSQYYTCSPKMMADLVECIYKVGMSASVYIQKKKGKLSVFKNGTYKINHDIFIIQEVKTKNRHLETMDVKTVPYNDYVYDIEVAENHTILVKRGHSIHWNSNCRCVAIPQVDEV
;
A
#
# COMPACT_ATOMS: atom_id res chain seq x y z
N MET A 1 -32.05 20.38 -26.59
CA MET A 1 -30.61 20.00 -26.45
C MET A 1 -30.48 18.51 -26.30
N ILE A 2 -29.69 17.88 -27.16
CA ILE A 2 -29.52 16.43 -27.15
C ILE A 2 -28.43 16.08 -26.14
N SER A 3 -28.82 15.44 -25.03
CA SER A 3 -27.87 14.76 -24.16
C SER A 3 -27.25 13.59 -24.91
N LEU A 4 -25.97 13.74 -25.22
CA LEU A 4 -25.17 12.71 -25.86
C LEU A 4 -25.01 11.51 -24.94
N LYS A 5 -25.07 10.30 -25.52
CA LYS A 5 -24.69 9.09 -24.79
C LYS A 5 -23.25 9.27 -24.30
N PRO A 6 -22.97 9.04 -23.00
CA PRO A 6 -21.60 9.17 -22.53
C PRO A 6 -20.75 8.06 -23.15
N ILE A 7 -19.50 8.40 -23.43
CA ILE A 7 -18.49 7.43 -23.85
C ILE A 7 -17.97 6.78 -22.57
N TYR A 8 -18.02 5.45 -22.51
CA TYR A 8 -17.61 4.71 -21.31
C TYR A 8 -16.44 3.79 -21.63
N GLN A 9 -15.56 3.63 -20.64
CA GLN A 9 -14.56 2.59 -20.64
C GLN A 9 -15.23 1.22 -20.60
N THR A 10 -14.82 0.30 -21.48
CA THR A 10 -15.32 -1.08 -21.49
C THR A 10 -14.26 -2.05 -20.97
N LYS A 11 -14.70 -3.20 -20.43
CA LYS A 11 -13.79 -4.27 -20.02
C LYS A 11 -13.00 -4.87 -21.19
N ALA A 12 -13.50 -4.74 -22.43
CA ALA A 12 -12.82 -5.20 -23.63
C ALA A 12 -11.59 -4.33 -23.94
N GLN A 13 -11.72 -3.00 -23.80
CA GLN A 13 -10.61 -2.05 -23.95
C GLN A 13 -9.50 -2.33 -22.91
N GLU A 14 -9.87 -2.54 -21.64
CA GLU A 14 -8.93 -2.93 -20.59
C GLU A 14 -8.21 -4.24 -20.93
N LYS A 15 -8.93 -5.22 -21.47
CA LYS A 15 -8.37 -6.54 -21.79
C LYS A 15 -7.30 -6.45 -22.88
N ILE A 16 -7.51 -5.65 -23.92
CA ILE A 16 -6.55 -5.48 -25.01
C ILE A 16 -5.21 -4.92 -24.51
N VAL A 17 -5.26 -3.95 -23.60
CA VAL A 17 -4.05 -3.37 -22.98
C VAL A 17 -3.43 -4.36 -22.00
N PHE A 18 -4.25 -5.04 -21.20
CA PHE A 18 -3.79 -6.07 -20.26
C PHE A 18 -3.02 -7.18 -20.95
N ASP A 19 -3.58 -7.76 -22.02
CA ASP A 19 -2.96 -8.85 -22.76
C ASP A 19 -1.60 -8.39 -23.32
N LYS A 20 -1.52 -7.19 -23.92
CA LYS A 20 -0.25 -6.64 -24.43
C LYS A 20 0.83 -6.48 -23.36
N ILE A 21 0.47 -6.02 -22.16
CA ILE A 21 1.44 -5.84 -21.06
C ILE A 21 1.84 -7.20 -20.46
N ARG A 22 0.88 -8.13 -20.33
CA ARG A 22 1.16 -9.49 -19.84
C ARG A 22 2.14 -10.18 -20.78
N ASP A 23 1.82 -10.21 -22.08
CA ASP A 23 2.64 -10.89 -23.08
C ASP A 23 4.05 -10.30 -23.11
N PHE A 24 4.18 -8.97 -22.98
CA PHE A 24 5.48 -8.30 -22.84
C PHE A 24 6.25 -8.77 -21.59
N PHE A 25 5.60 -8.90 -20.42
CA PHE A 25 6.27 -9.39 -19.23
C PHE A 25 6.65 -10.87 -19.34
N ASP A 26 5.82 -11.69 -19.96
CA ASP A 26 6.11 -13.11 -20.21
C ASP A 26 7.32 -13.25 -21.15
N GLU A 27 7.32 -12.58 -22.30
CA GLU A 27 8.46 -12.58 -23.25
C GLU A 27 9.75 -12.07 -22.59
N LEU A 28 9.66 -10.98 -21.84
CA LEU A 28 10.84 -10.36 -21.25
C LEU A 28 11.40 -11.14 -20.07
N LEU A 29 10.56 -11.64 -19.16
CA LEU A 29 11.01 -12.16 -17.86
C LEU A 29 10.94 -13.68 -17.75
N PHE A 30 10.02 -14.34 -18.46
CA PHE A 30 9.61 -15.70 -18.08
C PHE A 30 9.71 -16.74 -19.19
N ASP A 31 9.57 -16.39 -20.46
CA ASP A 31 9.52 -17.38 -21.55
C ASP A 31 10.80 -18.22 -21.63
N TYR A 32 11.97 -17.58 -21.55
CA TYR A 32 13.25 -18.30 -21.51
C TYR A 32 13.38 -19.17 -20.26
N ILE A 33 12.88 -18.69 -19.11
CA ILE A 33 12.92 -19.47 -17.87
C ILE A 33 12.05 -20.73 -18.00
N ASP A 34 10.86 -20.59 -18.56
CA ASP A 34 9.94 -21.70 -18.81
C ASP A 34 10.53 -22.69 -19.82
N GLU A 35 11.17 -22.21 -20.89
CA GLU A 35 11.88 -23.04 -21.87
C GLU A 35 12.94 -23.92 -21.18
N VAL A 36 13.87 -23.31 -20.44
CA VAL A 36 14.95 -24.00 -19.73
C VAL A 36 14.40 -25.01 -18.70
N MET A 37 13.33 -24.62 -17.99
CA MET A 37 12.69 -25.49 -17.00
C MET A 37 12.00 -26.70 -17.66
N SER A 38 11.50 -26.55 -18.88
CA SER A 38 10.76 -27.59 -19.62
C SER A 38 11.65 -28.66 -20.29
N GLU A 39 12.96 -28.40 -20.44
CA GLU A 39 13.91 -29.34 -21.05
C GLU A 39 13.91 -30.70 -20.34
N LYS A 40 13.76 -31.80 -21.07
CA LYS A 40 13.84 -33.16 -20.50
C LYS A 40 15.14 -33.85 -20.93
N PRO A 41 15.82 -34.58 -20.03
CA PRO A 41 16.96 -35.41 -20.44
C PRO A 41 16.48 -36.53 -21.38
N LEU A 42 17.06 -36.60 -22.59
CA LEU A 42 16.78 -37.62 -23.61
C LEU A 42 17.63 -38.86 -23.37
N GLU A 43 17.02 -40.02 -23.10
CA GLU A 43 17.63 -41.37 -23.20
C GLU A 43 16.56 -42.45 -22.90
N ASN A 44 16.52 -43.53 -23.68
CA ASN A 44 15.68 -44.70 -23.40
C ASN A 44 16.46 -45.68 -22.50
N ASP A 45 16.01 -45.86 -21.25
CA ASP A 45 16.66 -46.78 -20.31
C ASP A 45 15.78 -47.98 -19.92
N ARG A 46 16.43 -49.05 -19.44
CA ARG A 46 15.79 -50.32 -19.05
C ARG A 46 15.42 -50.40 -17.55
N SER A 47 15.93 -49.48 -16.72
CA SER A 47 15.82 -49.47 -15.25
C SER A 47 14.68 -48.55 -14.79
N ALA A 48 13.75 -49.07 -13.98
CA ALA A 48 12.64 -48.26 -13.48
C ALA A 48 13.13 -47.15 -12.54
N ILE A 49 14.23 -47.38 -11.79
CA ILE A 49 14.85 -46.37 -10.92
C ILE A 49 15.36 -45.18 -11.73
N ILE A 50 16.09 -45.43 -12.81
CA ILE A 50 16.63 -44.35 -13.66
C ILE A 50 15.48 -43.58 -14.34
N ASP A 51 14.46 -44.29 -14.83
CA ASP A 51 13.23 -43.67 -15.35
C ASP A 51 12.51 -42.84 -14.28
N GLY A 52 12.45 -43.34 -13.05
CA GLY A 52 11.86 -42.66 -11.91
C GLY A 52 12.59 -41.37 -11.54
N LEU A 53 13.93 -41.39 -11.59
CA LEU A 53 14.78 -40.22 -11.36
C LEU A 53 14.63 -39.19 -12.50
N LYS A 54 14.68 -39.64 -13.76
CA LYS A 54 14.54 -38.77 -14.95
C LYS A 54 13.17 -38.11 -15.04
N SER A 55 12.11 -38.86 -14.72
CA SER A 55 10.74 -38.34 -14.71
C SER A 55 10.41 -37.50 -13.48
N GLY A 56 11.31 -37.42 -12.50
CA GLY A 56 11.11 -36.70 -11.25
C GLY A 56 10.02 -37.31 -10.36
N LYS A 57 9.75 -38.62 -10.48
CA LYS A 57 8.87 -39.39 -9.57
C LYS A 57 9.58 -39.79 -8.28
N ILE A 58 10.91 -39.91 -8.34
CA ILE A 58 11.79 -40.10 -7.19
C ILE A 58 12.99 -39.15 -7.28
N ARG A 59 13.58 -38.78 -6.14
CA ARG A 59 14.79 -37.94 -6.05
C ARG A 59 15.79 -38.52 -5.05
N TYR A 60 17.08 -38.42 -5.34
CA TYR A 60 18.12 -38.86 -4.41
C TYR A 60 18.67 -37.70 -3.56
N ILE A 61 18.49 -37.76 -2.25
CA ILE A 61 18.94 -36.73 -1.29
C ILE A 61 19.48 -37.43 -0.03
N ASP A 62 20.72 -37.15 0.37
CA ASP A 62 21.34 -37.62 1.63
C ASP A 62 21.16 -39.13 1.90
N GLY A 63 21.31 -39.97 0.86
CA GLY A 63 21.15 -41.42 0.96
C GLY A 63 19.70 -41.94 0.88
N TYR A 64 18.74 -41.06 0.57
CA TYR A 64 17.32 -41.41 0.40
C TYR A 64 16.84 -41.20 -1.03
N PHE A 65 16.10 -42.17 -1.55
CA PHE A 65 15.26 -42.04 -2.74
C PHE A 65 13.86 -41.59 -2.31
N ILE A 66 13.65 -40.28 -2.26
CA ILE A 66 12.40 -39.63 -1.85
C ILE A 66 11.37 -39.70 -2.96
N ILE A 67 10.16 -40.13 -2.64
CA ILE A 67 9.04 -40.19 -3.57
C ILE A 67 8.40 -38.81 -3.68
N THR A 68 8.24 -38.33 -4.90
CA THR A 68 7.62 -37.03 -5.20
C THR A 68 6.27 -37.17 -5.89
N ASN A 69 6.02 -38.32 -6.50
CA ASN A 69 4.76 -38.65 -7.18
C ASN A 69 4.52 -40.16 -7.14
N ARG A 70 3.32 -40.60 -7.51
CA ARG A 70 2.94 -42.02 -7.48
C ARG A 70 3.94 -42.88 -8.25
N ILE A 71 4.51 -43.86 -7.54
CA ILE A 71 5.47 -44.83 -8.10
C ILE A 71 4.78 -46.13 -8.51
N SER A 72 5.40 -46.87 -9.43
CA SER A 72 4.94 -48.19 -9.84
C SER A 72 5.43 -49.27 -8.88
N ASN A 73 4.72 -50.40 -8.80
CA ASN A 73 5.16 -51.55 -7.99
C ASN A 73 6.54 -52.05 -8.44
N ARG A 74 6.85 -51.98 -9.74
CA ARG A 74 8.17 -52.32 -10.28
C ARG A 74 9.27 -51.42 -9.71
N LEU A 75 9.03 -50.12 -9.62
CA LEU A 75 10.00 -49.17 -9.06
C LEU A 75 10.27 -49.43 -7.58
N ALA A 76 9.22 -49.70 -6.80
CA ALA A 76 9.35 -50.03 -5.38
C ALA A 76 10.17 -51.33 -5.18
N LEU A 77 9.87 -52.38 -5.96
CA LEU A 77 10.59 -53.65 -5.90
C LEU A 77 12.07 -53.49 -6.28
N GLU A 78 12.39 -52.68 -7.29
CA GLU A 78 13.79 -52.40 -7.66
C GLU A 78 14.54 -51.66 -6.54
N LEU A 79 13.90 -50.70 -5.84
CA LEU A 79 14.50 -50.00 -4.70
C LEU A 79 14.72 -50.93 -3.48
N GLU A 80 13.78 -51.83 -3.20
CA GLU A 80 13.89 -52.83 -2.14
C GLU A 80 14.97 -53.87 -2.45
N ALA A 81 15.11 -54.29 -3.71
CA ALA A 81 16.14 -55.24 -4.14
C ALA A 81 17.57 -54.73 -3.91
N LEU A 82 17.78 -53.41 -3.93
CA LEU A 82 19.04 -52.76 -3.58
C LEU A 82 19.25 -52.64 -2.04
N GLY A 83 18.38 -53.26 -1.24
CA GLY A 83 18.40 -53.17 0.22
C GLY A 83 17.74 -51.91 0.78
N GLY A 84 16.88 -51.25 -0.02
CA GLY A 84 16.14 -50.07 0.38
C GLY A 84 15.13 -50.35 1.49
N ARG A 85 15.17 -49.53 2.54
CA ARG A 85 14.16 -49.55 3.60
C ARG A 85 13.28 -48.32 3.49
N TYR A 86 11.97 -48.53 3.36
CA TYR A 86 11.01 -47.45 3.30
C TYR A 86 10.94 -46.71 4.65
N ASP A 87 11.11 -45.40 4.60
CA ASP A 87 10.94 -44.49 5.73
C ASP A 87 9.73 -43.59 5.47
N ARG A 88 8.71 -43.78 6.29
CA ARG A 88 7.45 -43.04 6.23
C ARG A 88 7.60 -41.56 6.58
N ARG A 89 8.65 -41.15 7.30
CA ARG A 89 8.85 -39.74 7.71
C ARG A 89 9.22 -38.83 6.55
N VAL A 90 9.97 -39.37 5.60
CA VAL A 90 10.45 -38.66 4.41
C VAL A 90 9.76 -39.12 3.13
N ASP A 91 8.85 -40.09 3.25
CA ASP A 91 8.16 -40.75 2.14
C ASP A 91 9.15 -41.22 1.05
N GLY A 92 10.06 -42.12 1.44
CA GLY A 92 11.15 -42.54 0.55
C GLY A 92 11.90 -43.78 1.03
N TYR A 93 12.84 -44.27 0.22
CA TYR A 93 13.67 -45.45 0.52
C TYR A 93 15.09 -45.05 0.89
N LYS A 94 15.57 -45.49 2.06
CA LYS A 94 16.98 -45.35 2.43
C LYS A 94 17.79 -46.50 1.87
N ILE A 95 18.78 -46.21 1.04
CA ILE A 95 19.67 -47.21 0.45
C ILE A 95 21.10 -46.90 0.91
N PRO A 96 21.83 -47.87 1.50
CA PRO A 96 23.24 -47.67 1.82
C PRO A 96 24.03 -47.35 0.55
N GLU A 97 24.89 -46.33 0.56
CA GLU A 97 25.63 -45.87 -0.64
C GLU A 97 26.40 -47.00 -1.36
N LYS A 98 26.98 -47.93 -0.59
CA LYS A 98 27.68 -49.12 -1.10
C LYS A 98 26.81 -50.07 -1.94
N ASN A 99 25.49 -50.00 -1.79
CA ASN A 99 24.53 -50.82 -2.52
C ASN A 99 24.01 -50.11 -3.78
N ILE A 100 24.34 -48.84 -3.99
CA ILE A 100 23.91 -48.08 -5.17
C ILE A 100 24.80 -48.48 -6.35
N PRO A 101 24.24 -49.08 -7.41
CA PRO A 101 24.99 -49.41 -8.62
C PRO A 101 25.65 -48.19 -9.27
N VAL A 102 26.73 -48.43 -10.00
CA VAL A 102 27.53 -47.37 -10.65
C VAL A 102 26.70 -46.61 -11.70
N ASP A 103 25.84 -47.30 -12.45
CA ASP A 103 24.93 -46.73 -13.44
C ASP A 103 23.88 -45.79 -12.82
N ILE A 104 23.28 -46.17 -11.68
CA ILE A 104 22.34 -45.30 -10.94
C ILE A 104 23.08 -44.09 -10.35
N SER A 105 24.28 -44.28 -9.81
CA SER A 105 25.12 -43.19 -9.29
C SER A 105 25.51 -42.18 -10.39
N GLN A 106 25.89 -42.68 -11.57
CA GLN A 106 26.14 -41.85 -12.75
C GLN A 106 24.89 -41.11 -13.23
N ALA A 107 23.72 -41.76 -13.20
CA ALA A 107 22.45 -41.13 -13.56
C ALA A 107 22.09 -39.99 -12.59
N ILE A 108 22.23 -40.20 -11.27
CA ILE A 108 22.03 -39.16 -10.25
C ILE A 108 22.97 -37.97 -10.49
N ALA A 109 24.26 -38.24 -10.72
CA ALA A 109 25.25 -37.19 -10.99
C ALA A 109 24.90 -36.40 -12.26
N ARG A 110 24.52 -37.06 -13.35
CA ARG A 110 24.10 -36.42 -14.61
C ARG A 110 22.85 -35.54 -14.42
N ILE A 111 21.86 -36.02 -13.67
CA ILE A 111 20.63 -35.25 -13.38
C ILE A 111 20.97 -34.01 -12.56
N ASN A 112 21.78 -34.16 -11.50
CA ASN A 112 22.20 -33.03 -10.67
C ASN A 112 23.00 -31.99 -11.47
N ILE A 113 23.91 -32.44 -12.35
CA ILE A 113 24.67 -31.56 -13.26
C ILE A 113 23.71 -30.82 -14.20
N SER A 114 22.74 -31.52 -14.80
CA SER A 114 21.75 -30.91 -15.70
C SER A 114 20.88 -29.88 -14.96
N GLU A 115 20.44 -30.16 -13.74
CA GLU A 115 19.65 -29.22 -12.94
C GLU A 115 20.48 -27.99 -12.52
N GLN A 116 21.74 -28.17 -12.17
CA GLN A 116 22.65 -27.06 -11.89
C GLN A 116 22.92 -26.20 -13.13
N ASP A 117 23.09 -26.82 -14.30
CA ASP A 117 23.26 -26.11 -15.57
C ASP A 117 22.04 -25.24 -15.91
N LYS A 118 20.83 -25.78 -15.74
CA LYS A 118 19.58 -25.02 -15.91
C LYS A 118 19.51 -23.80 -14.98
N LEU A 119 19.80 -23.99 -13.70
CA LEU A 119 19.81 -22.90 -12.72
C LEU A 119 20.83 -21.82 -13.09
N LYS A 120 22.00 -22.23 -13.56
CA LYS A 120 23.04 -21.31 -14.03
C LYS A 120 22.57 -20.54 -15.26
N ARG A 121 22.00 -21.20 -16.26
CA ARG A 121 21.44 -20.56 -17.47
C ARG A 121 20.34 -19.55 -17.14
N ILE A 122 19.42 -19.87 -16.22
CA ILE A 122 18.37 -18.94 -15.76
C ILE A 122 18.99 -17.72 -15.09
N ASN A 123 19.98 -17.92 -14.22
CA ASN A 123 20.65 -16.84 -13.52
C ASN A 123 21.46 -15.94 -14.47
N ASP A 124 22.17 -16.53 -15.43
CA ASP A 124 22.95 -15.80 -16.42
C ASP A 124 22.03 -14.99 -17.34
N TYR A 125 20.91 -15.57 -17.78
CA TYR A 125 19.84 -14.84 -18.49
C TYR A 125 19.31 -13.67 -17.67
N LEU A 126 18.95 -13.92 -16.41
CA LEU A 126 18.45 -12.87 -15.54
C LEU A 126 19.47 -11.78 -15.30
N LYS A 127 20.78 -12.06 -15.29
CA LYS A 127 21.84 -11.03 -15.22
C LYS A 127 21.95 -10.23 -16.52
N GLY A 128 21.90 -10.90 -17.67
CA GLY A 128 21.95 -10.27 -18.99
C GLY A 128 20.70 -9.47 -19.35
N ILE A 129 19.58 -9.69 -18.66
CA ILE A 129 18.31 -9.01 -18.95
C ILE A 129 18.40 -7.49 -18.82
N ASP A 130 19.30 -6.95 -17.99
CA ASP A 130 19.48 -5.51 -17.83
C ASP A 130 20.00 -4.85 -19.13
N GLU A 131 20.71 -5.60 -19.96
CA GLU A 131 21.25 -5.12 -21.24
C GLU A 131 20.17 -5.14 -22.34
N VAL A 132 19.19 -6.03 -22.24
CA VAL A 132 18.14 -6.22 -23.25
C VAL A 132 16.86 -5.45 -22.91
N LYS A 133 16.55 -5.26 -21.62
CA LYS A 133 15.28 -4.65 -21.17
C LYS A 133 15.07 -3.25 -21.75
N ASP A 134 16.11 -2.41 -21.78
CA ASP A 134 15.99 -1.01 -22.20
C ASP A 134 15.70 -0.94 -23.70
N TYR A 135 16.28 -1.87 -24.48
CA TYR A 135 15.96 -2.04 -25.90
C TYR A 135 14.51 -2.52 -26.08
N SER A 136 14.09 -3.57 -25.38
CA SER A 136 12.73 -4.12 -25.48
C SER A 136 11.65 -3.12 -25.06
N ILE A 137 11.86 -2.39 -23.96
CA ILE A 137 10.95 -1.32 -23.51
C ILE A 137 10.99 -0.14 -24.48
N GLY A 138 12.15 0.19 -25.03
CA GLY A 138 12.30 1.20 -26.08
C GLY A 138 11.45 0.92 -27.32
N HIS A 139 11.34 -0.35 -27.72
CA HIS A 139 10.57 -0.79 -28.89
C HIS A 139 9.10 -1.12 -28.58
N LEU A 140 8.70 -1.14 -27.31
CA LEU A 140 7.31 -1.38 -26.92
C LEU A 140 6.41 -0.26 -27.48
N SER A 141 5.41 -0.63 -28.26
CA SER A 141 4.41 0.32 -28.77
C SER A 141 3.00 -0.15 -28.39
N PHE A 142 2.17 0.82 -28.02
CA PHE A 142 0.74 0.64 -27.78
C PHE A 142 -0.11 1.22 -28.90
N ASP A 143 0.48 1.60 -30.04
CA ASP A 143 -0.23 2.33 -31.10
C ASP A 143 -1.39 1.51 -31.66
N GLU A 144 -1.20 0.19 -31.84
CA GLU A 144 -2.28 -0.71 -32.28
C GLU A 144 -3.42 -0.77 -31.26
N GLN A 145 -3.10 -0.87 -29.97
CA GLN A 145 -4.09 -0.94 -28.88
C GLN A 145 -4.84 0.39 -28.75
N VAL A 146 -4.11 1.52 -28.81
CA VAL A 146 -4.67 2.87 -28.80
C VAL A 146 -5.55 3.09 -30.03
N ASN A 147 -5.17 2.61 -31.20
CA ASN A 147 -5.98 2.72 -32.42
C ASN A 147 -7.24 1.86 -32.35
N LYS A 148 -7.17 0.63 -31.81
CA LYS A 148 -8.35 -0.23 -31.58
C LYS A 148 -9.31 0.41 -30.59
N ILE A 149 -8.79 0.91 -29.47
CA ILE A 149 -9.59 1.63 -28.45
C ILE A 149 -10.18 2.90 -29.07
N GLY A 150 -9.37 3.69 -29.78
CA GLY A 150 -9.82 4.90 -30.47
C GLY A 150 -10.92 4.63 -31.49
N THR A 151 -10.83 3.55 -32.26
CA THR A 151 -11.87 3.13 -33.21
C THR A 151 -13.18 2.77 -32.50
N ASP A 152 -13.10 2.04 -31.38
CA ASP A 152 -14.27 1.73 -30.55
C ASP A 152 -14.87 3.01 -29.93
N LEU A 153 -14.03 3.91 -29.40
CA LEU A 153 -14.45 5.19 -28.85
C LEU A 153 -15.04 6.11 -29.94
N ASP A 154 -14.53 6.06 -31.16
CA ASP A 154 -15.09 6.75 -32.33
C ASP A 154 -16.43 6.17 -32.72
N GLY A 155 -16.61 4.85 -32.64
CA GLY A 155 -17.90 4.20 -32.82
C GLY A 155 -18.91 4.65 -31.77
N GLN A 156 -18.51 4.65 -30.48
CA GLN A 156 -19.33 5.16 -29.38
C GLN A 156 -19.66 6.65 -29.57
N PHE A 157 -18.67 7.45 -29.95
CA PHE A 157 -18.82 8.87 -30.23
C PHE A 157 -19.75 9.12 -31.41
N LYS A 158 -19.60 8.41 -32.54
CA LYS A 158 -20.50 8.50 -33.71
C LYS A 158 -21.92 8.07 -33.36
N GLN A 159 -22.10 7.03 -32.55
CA GLN A 159 -23.41 6.65 -32.03
C GLN A 159 -24.01 7.73 -31.12
N SER A 160 -23.20 8.35 -30.26
CA SER A 160 -23.64 9.48 -29.45
C SER A 160 -24.07 10.64 -30.34
N MET A 161 -23.24 11.01 -31.32
CA MET A 161 -23.47 12.11 -32.26
C MET A 161 -24.57 11.84 -33.28
N SER A 162 -24.94 10.58 -33.54
CA SER A 162 -25.96 10.19 -34.53
C SER A 162 -27.35 10.81 -34.30
N LYS A 163 -27.60 11.29 -33.09
CA LYS A 163 -28.83 12.02 -32.74
C LYS A 163 -28.82 13.47 -33.20
N ILE A 164 -27.69 14.00 -33.63
CA ILE A 164 -27.49 15.39 -34.04
C ILE A 164 -27.05 15.35 -35.51
N HIS A 165 -27.63 16.19 -36.37
CA HIS A 165 -27.28 16.28 -37.81
C HIS A 165 -25.90 16.91 -38.06
N VAL A 166 -24.90 16.59 -37.25
CA VAL A 166 -23.51 17.03 -37.40
C VAL A 166 -22.72 15.83 -37.85
N VAL A 167 -22.04 15.94 -38.99
CA VAL A 167 -21.02 14.97 -39.41
C VAL A 167 -19.74 15.36 -38.66
N PRO A 168 -19.34 14.64 -37.59
CA PRO A 168 -18.15 15.00 -36.87
C PRO A 168 -16.94 14.72 -37.76
N ALA A 169 -16.04 15.70 -37.88
CA ALA A 169 -14.75 15.47 -38.52
C ALA A 169 -14.05 14.30 -37.81
N ASP A 170 -13.51 13.34 -38.58
CA ASP A 170 -12.65 12.32 -38.01
C ASP A 170 -11.38 12.99 -37.47
N MET A 171 -10.81 12.44 -36.39
CA MET A 171 -9.51 12.92 -35.92
C MET A 171 -8.49 12.77 -37.03
N ASN A 172 -7.67 13.80 -37.22
CA ASN A 172 -6.55 13.69 -38.15
C ASN A 172 -5.53 12.67 -37.62
N GLU A 173 -4.79 12.05 -38.53
CA GLU A 173 -3.83 10.99 -38.17
C GLU A 173 -2.74 11.51 -37.22
N SER A 174 -2.32 12.76 -37.39
CA SER A 174 -1.33 13.41 -36.50
C SER A 174 -1.78 13.47 -35.03
N GLN A 175 -3.06 13.67 -34.74
CA GLN A 175 -3.59 13.70 -33.37
C GLN A 175 -3.69 12.30 -32.76
N LYS A 176 -4.07 11.30 -33.56
CA LYS A 176 -4.07 9.89 -33.12
C LYS A 176 -2.66 9.45 -32.77
N GLU A 177 -1.69 9.78 -33.63
CA GLU A 177 -0.28 9.54 -33.41
C GLU A 177 0.23 10.24 -32.14
N GLU A 178 -0.17 11.48 -31.88
CA GLU A 178 0.24 12.21 -30.67
C GLU A 178 -0.31 11.57 -29.39
N ILE A 179 -1.60 11.19 -29.38
CA ILE A 179 -2.23 10.51 -28.25
C ILE A 179 -1.55 9.16 -28.01
N ALA A 180 -1.34 8.37 -29.07
CA ALA A 180 -0.70 7.08 -28.99
C ALA A 180 0.75 7.18 -28.49
N LYS A 181 1.51 8.17 -28.98
CA LYS A 181 2.88 8.43 -28.55
C LYS A 181 2.96 8.83 -27.08
N ASN A 182 2.10 9.74 -26.63
CA ASN A 182 2.06 10.18 -25.23
C ASN A 182 1.66 9.03 -24.29
N TYR A 183 0.65 8.25 -24.69
CA TYR A 183 0.22 7.05 -23.98
C TYR A 183 1.35 6.02 -23.87
N THR A 184 1.98 5.70 -24.99
CA THR A 184 3.11 4.76 -25.08
C THR A 184 4.28 5.21 -24.20
N ASN A 185 4.62 6.50 -24.21
CA ASN A 185 5.71 7.03 -23.38
C ASN A 185 5.42 6.89 -21.87
N ASN A 186 4.19 7.22 -21.45
CA ASN A 186 3.78 7.05 -20.05
C ASN A 186 3.81 5.57 -19.63
N MET A 187 3.28 4.70 -20.49
CA MET A 187 3.33 3.25 -20.29
C MET A 187 4.75 2.73 -20.13
N LYS A 188 5.69 3.15 -21.00
CA LYS A 188 7.10 2.77 -20.93
C LYS A 188 7.72 3.14 -19.58
N LEU A 189 7.47 4.35 -19.08
CA LEU A 189 7.99 4.79 -17.78
C LEU A 189 7.50 3.91 -16.63
N TYR A 190 6.21 3.56 -16.61
CA TYR A 190 5.64 2.71 -15.57
C TYR A 190 6.12 1.26 -15.66
N ILE A 191 6.25 0.73 -16.88
CA ILE A 191 6.75 -0.61 -17.16
C ILE A 191 8.22 -0.70 -16.76
N GLN A 192 9.07 0.25 -17.17
CA GLN A 192 10.49 0.31 -16.81
C GLN A 192 10.69 0.26 -15.30
N LYS A 193 10.07 1.20 -14.58
CA LYS A 193 10.25 1.33 -13.13
C LYS A 193 9.85 0.06 -12.38
N TRP A 194 8.79 -0.62 -12.83
CA TRP A 194 8.36 -1.87 -12.20
C TRP A 194 9.25 -3.05 -12.60
N THR A 195 9.63 -3.15 -13.86
CA THR A 195 10.48 -4.23 -14.40
C THR A 195 11.84 -4.23 -13.70
N ASP A 196 12.45 -3.06 -13.50
CA ASP A 196 13.70 -2.91 -12.74
C ASP A 196 13.59 -3.49 -11.32
N GLN A 197 12.47 -3.23 -10.65
CA GLN A 197 12.23 -3.73 -9.29
C GLN A 197 11.96 -5.24 -9.27
N GLU A 198 11.27 -5.76 -10.29
CA GLU A 198 10.92 -7.16 -10.36
C GLU A 198 12.12 -8.04 -10.72
N ILE A 199 12.98 -7.61 -11.64
CA ILE A 199 14.24 -8.30 -11.97
C ILE A 199 15.10 -8.48 -10.71
N VAL A 200 15.27 -7.40 -9.92
CA VAL A 200 16.06 -7.45 -8.68
C VAL A 200 15.48 -8.45 -7.68
N LYS A 201 14.15 -8.48 -7.53
CA LYS A 201 13.49 -9.45 -6.64
C LYS A 201 13.63 -10.87 -7.15
N LEU A 202 13.35 -11.11 -8.43
CA LEU A 202 13.43 -12.42 -9.06
C LEU A 202 14.83 -13.02 -8.94
N ARG A 203 15.88 -12.23 -9.19
CA ARG A 203 17.28 -12.64 -8.97
C ARG A 203 17.53 -13.03 -7.51
N LYS A 204 17.10 -12.20 -6.57
CA LYS A 204 17.27 -12.45 -5.13
C LYS A 204 16.54 -13.72 -4.68
N ASP A 205 15.35 -13.98 -5.20
CA ASP A 205 14.55 -15.13 -4.82
C ASP A 205 15.06 -16.43 -5.48
N ILE A 206 15.79 -16.34 -6.59
CA ILE A 206 16.44 -17.47 -7.27
C ILE A 206 17.82 -17.81 -6.67
N GLU A 207 18.55 -16.82 -6.15
CA GLU A 207 19.91 -16.96 -5.59
C GLU A 207 20.08 -18.12 -4.57
N PRO A 208 19.15 -18.35 -3.62
CA PRO A 208 19.25 -19.48 -2.68
C PRO A 208 19.23 -20.86 -3.36
N PHE A 209 18.54 -21.00 -4.49
CA PHE A 209 18.46 -22.27 -5.22
C PHE A 209 19.78 -22.62 -5.92
N ILE A 210 20.60 -21.61 -6.23
CA ILE A 210 21.93 -21.77 -6.82
C ILE A 210 22.94 -22.21 -5.76
N MET A 211 22.90 -21.58 -4.57
CA MET A 211 23.86 -21.86 -3.50
C MET A 211 23.55 -23.14 -2.71
N GLY A 212 22.26 -23.50 -2.57
CA GLY A 212 21.81 -24.54 -1.65
C GLY A 212 21.70 -25.96 -2.22
N GLY A 213 21.86 -26.15 -3.53
CA GLY A 213 21.57 -27.44 -4.16
C GLY A 213 20.06 -27.68 -4.30
N VAL A 214 19.69 -28.18 -5.48
CA VAL A 214 18.37 -28.25 -6.11
C VAL A 214 17.11 -28.43 -5.22
N ARG A 215 16.12 -27.57 -5.47
CA ARG A 215 14.67 -27.87 -5.34
C ARG A 215 13.88 -27.33 -6.53
N THR A 216 13.97 -27.99 -7.69
CA THR A 216 13.28 -27.63 -8.96
C THR A 216 11.77 -27.40 -8.81
N GLY A 217 11.11 -28.19 -7.95
CA GLY A 217 9.69 -28.00 -7.63
C GLY A 217 9.38 -26.76 -6.78
N GLU A 218 10.31 -26.30 -5.95
CA GLU A 218 10.15 -25.05 -5.19
C GLU A 218 10.47 -23.83 -6.04
N LEU A 219 11.49 -23.91 -6.91
CA LEU A 219 11.77 -22.88 -7.90
C LEU A 219 10.56 -22.63 -8.80
N SER A 220 9.92 -23.69 -9.30
CA SER A 220 8.70 -23.57 -10.12
C SER A 220 7.60 -22.78 -9.41
N LYS A 221 7.43 -22.96 -8.09
CA LYS A 221 6.46 -22.19 -7.29
C LYS A 221 6.86 -20.73 -7.17
N VAL A 222 8.14 -20.44 -7.00
CA VAL A 222 8.66 -19.06 -6.94
C VAL A 222 8.39 -18.36 -8.27
N ILE A 223 8.75 -18.97 -9.41
CA ILE A 223 8.47 -18.41 -10.74
C ILE A 223 6.97 -18.16 -10.94
N GLN A 224 6.10 -19.11 -10.57
CA GLN A 224 4.65 -18.92 -10.65
C GLN A 224 4.14 -17.77 -9.76
N GLN A 225 4.73 -17.56 -8.59
CA GLN A 225 4.38 -16.42 -7.74
C GLN A 225 4.73 -15.09 -8.40
N HIS A 226 5.92 -14.98 -9.01
CA HIS A 226 6.34 -13.78 -9.75
C HIS A 226 5.47 -13.54 -10.99
N LYS A 227 5.11 -14.58 -11.75
CA LYS A 227 4.12 -14.47 -12.84
C LYS A 227 2.80 -13.88 -12.34
N GLY A 228 2.28 -14.38 -11.21
CA GLY A 228 1.07 -13.84 -10.59
C GLY A 228 1.20 -12.40 -10.06
N VAL A 229 2.40 -11.92 -9.71
CA VAL A 229 2.66 -10.50 -9.39
C VAL A 229 2.61 -9.66 -10.68
N SER A 230 3.26 -10.14 -11.74
CA SER A 230 3.31 -9.50 -13.07
C SER A 230 1.91 -9.32 -13.66
N ASP A 231 1.07 -10.35 -13.60
CA ASP A 231 -0.34 -10.29 -14.02
C ASP A 231 -1.14 -9.22 -13.27
N ARG A 232 -0.98 -9.17 -11.95
CA ARG A 232 -1.67 -8.17 -11.13
C ARG A 232 -1.22 -6.75 -11.47
N LYS A 233 0.07 -6.57 -11.78
CA LYS A 233 0.60 -5.29 -12.22
C LYS A 233 0.09 -4.91 -13.62
N ALA A 234 0.13 -5.82 -14.58
CA ALA A 234 -0.41 -5.63 -15.92
C ALA A 234 -1.88 -5.20 -15.86
N LYS A 235 -2.69 -5.89 -15.04
CA LYS A 235 -4.12 -5.57 -14.84
C LYS A 235 -4.33 -4.20 -14.19
N PHE A 236 -3.48 -3.82 -13.24
CA PHE A 236 -3.53 -2.50 -12.63
C PHE A 236 -3.22 -1.40 -13.65
N LEU A 237 -2.12 -1.54 -14.40
CA LEU A 237 -1.71 -0.57 -15.42
C LEU A 237 -2.76 -0.44 -16.52
N ALA A 238 -3.26 -1.57 -17.04
CA ALA A 238 -4.31 -1.58 -18.05
C ALA A 238 -5.56 -0.81 -17.60
N ARG A 239 -6.00 -0.99 -16.35
CA ARG A 239 -7.16 -0.27 -15.81
C ARG A 239 -6.94 1.24 -15.70
N GLN A 240 -5.81 1.64 -15.12
CA GLN A 240 -5.50 3.06 -14.86
C GLN A 240 -5.27 3.82 -16.17
N GLU A 241 -4.43 3.28 -17.04
CA GLU A 241 -4.01 3.96 -18.26
C GLU A 241 -5.13 3.98 -19.31
N THR A 242 -5.93 2.92 -19.42
CA THR A 242 -7.13 2.94 -20.27
C THR A 242 -8.12 4.02 -19.81
N LYS A 243 -8.28 4.23 -18.50
CA LYS A 243 -9.16 5.29 -17.96
C LYS A 243 -8.66 6.68 -18.35
N LEU A 244 -7.34 6.92 -18.28
CA LEU A 244 -6.72 8.18 -18.66
C LEU A 244 -6.84 8.42 -20.18
N LEU A 245 -6.59 7.39 -20.98
CA LEU A 245 -6.74 7.42 -22.45
C LEU A 245 -8.17 7.78 -22.85
N VAL A 246 -9.18 7.10 -22.28
CA VAL A 246 -10.60 7.37 -22.56
C VAL A 246 -10.95 8.81 -22.21
N SER A 247 -10.49 9.32 -21.05
CA SER A 247 -10.73 10.71 -20.62
C SER A 247 -10.11 11.74 -21.57
N GLN A 248 -8.85 11.52 -21.99
CA GLN A 248 -8.15 12.40 -22.93
C GLN A 248 -8.79 12.38 -24.32
N TYR A 249 -9.14 11.19 -24.82
CA TYR A 249 -9.79 10.99 -26.10
C TYR A 249 -11.16 11.67 -26.14
N GLN A 250 -11.96 11.47 -25.08
CA GLN A 250 -13.26 12.09 -24.91
C GLN A 250 -13.15 13.62 -25.00
N ARG A 251 -12.24 14.22 -24.23
CA ARG A 251 -12.01 15.66 -24.23
C ARG A 251 -11.66 16.20 -25.61
N ASN A 252 -10.77 15.52 -26.34
CA ASN A 252 -10.34 15.94 -27.67
C ASN A 252 -11.46 15.86 -28.72
N ARG A 253 -12.20 14.74 -28.76
CA ARG A 253 -13.27 14.53 -29.76
C ARG A 253 -14.42 15.51 -29.60
N PHE A 254 -14.85 15.76 -28.37
CA PHE A 254 -15.90 16.73 -28.12
C PHE A 254 -15.45 18.16 -28.47
N LYS A 255 -14.22 18.55 -28.12
CA LYS A 255 -13.67 19.85 -28.53
C LYS A 255 -13.63 20.02 -30.06
N GLN A 256 -13.26 18.98 -30.80
CA GLN A 256 -13.16 19.03 -32.26
C GLN A 256 -14.50 19.06 -32.99
N ALA A 257 -15.53 18.39 -32.47
CA ALA A 257 -16.84 18.37 -33.09
C ALA A 257 -17.65 19.65 -32.85
N GLY A 258 -16.99 20.75 -32.48
CA GLY A 258 -17.65 22.02 -32.18
C GLY A 258 -18.58 21.95 -30.97
N VAL A 259 -18.41 20.91 -30.12
CA VAL A 259 -19.18 20.76 -28.88
C VAL A 259 -18.61 21.73 -27.86
N THR A 260 -18.98 23.00 -28.02
CA THR A 260 -18.60 24.11 -27.15
C THR A 260 -19.31 24.05 -25.82
N ARG A 261 -20.29 23.15 -25.62
CA ARG A 261 -21.10 23.08 -24.41
C ARG A 261 -20.97 21.74 -23.66
N TYR A 262 -21.19 21.76 -22.36
CA TYR A 262 -21.22 20.58 -21.49
C TYR A 262 -22.29 20.73 -20.41
N LYS A 263 -22.92 19.62 -20.06
CA LYS A 263 -23.81 19.44 -18.93
C LYS A 263 -22.95 19.23 -17.69
N TRP A 264 -23.14 20.09 -16.72
CA TRP A 264 -22.53 19.94 -15.43
C TRP A 264 -23.18 18.73 -14.72
N SER A 265 -22.38 17.74 -14.31
CA SER A 265 -22.88 16.53 -13.66
C SER A 265 -22.19 16.30 -12.34
N THR A 266 -22.87 16.70 -11.28
CA THR A 266 -22.50 16.35 -9.91
C THR A 266 -23.21 15.07 -9.48
N ASN A 267 -22.56 14.20 -8.70
CA ASN A 267 -23.26 13.08 -8.07
C ASN A 267 -24.36 13.65 -7.16
N LEU A 268 -25.63 13.49 -7.54
CA LEU A 268 -26.80 13.95 -6.79
C LEU A 268 -27.13 12.99 -5.63
N ASP A 269 -26.15 12.74 -4.78
CA ASP A 269 -26.37 11.95 -3.55
C ASP A 269 -26.70 12.84 -2.35
N GLY A 270 -27.01 14.13 -2.60
CA GLY A 270 -27.43 15.12 -1.62
C GLY A 270 -26.28 15.90 -0.98
N ARG A 271 -25.07 15.79 -1.53
CA ARG A 271 -23.78 16.22 -0.95
C ARG A 271 -23.09 17.37 -1.72
N GLU A 272 -23.70 17.80 -2.81
CA GLU A 272 -23.26 18.87 -3.70
C GLU A 272 -23.52 20.29 -3.15
N ARG A 273 -22.64 21.27 -3.47
CA ARG A 273 -22.86 22.72 -3.18
C ARG A 273 -24.24 23.13 -3.72
N GLU A 274 -24.98 24.01 -3.05
CA GLU A 274 -26.31 24.46 -3.54
C GLU A 274 -26.23 25.02 -4.96
N TRP A 275 -25.19 25.81 -5.26
CA TRP A 275 -24.93 26.32 -6.61
C TRP A 275 -24.54 25.20 -7.57
N HIS A 276 -23.73 24.23 -7.16
CA HIS A 276 -23.41 23.08 -8.02
C HIS A 276 -24.60 22.14 -8.25
N ARG A 277 -25.55 22.08 -7.31
CA ARG A 277 -26.86 21.44 -7.48
C ARG A 277 -27.71 22.21 -8.48
N LYS A 278 -27.66 23.54 -8.46
CA LYS A 278 -28.32 24.39 -9.46
C LYS A 278 -27.69 24.19 -10.84
N LEU A 279 -26.36 24.13 -10.91
CA LEU A 279 -25.63 23.83 -12.14
C LEU A 279 -25.86 22.37 -12.59
N HIS A 280 -26.10 21.42 -11.68
CA HIS A 280 -26.35 20.03 -12.03
C HIS A 280 -27.49 19.92 -13.05
N GLY A 281 -27.17 19.31 -14.19
CA GLY A 281 -28.11 19.13 -15.26
C GLY A 281 -28.23 20.32 -16.23
N GLN A 282 -27.69 21.48 -15.87
CA GLN A 282 -27.60 22.66 -16.74
C GLN A 282 -26.39 22.55 -17.68
N ILE A 283 -26.48 23.29 -18.78
CA ILE A 283 -25.54 23.19 -19.91
C ILE A 283 -24.80 24.51 -20.06
N PHE A 284 -23.47 24.44 -20.10
CA PHE A 284 -22.57 25.58 -20.09
C PHE A 284 -21.55 25.51 -21.19
N SER A 285 -21.02 26.66 -21.62
CA SER A 285 -19.94 26.72 -22.59
C SER A 285 -18.59 26.37 -21.94
N TRP A 286 -17.70 25.72 -22.68
CA TRP A 286 -16.30 25.54 -22.33
C TRP A 286 -15.54 26.87 -22.37
N ASP A 287 -15.92 27.79 -23.26
CA ASP A 287 -15.26 29.10 -23.40
C ASP A 287 -15.80 30.15 -22.42
N GLU A 288 -17.03 29.96 -21.94
CA GLU A 288 -17.67 30.79 -20.93
C GLU A 288 -18.19 29.92 -19.78
N PRO A 289 -17.31 29.51 -18.84
CA PRO A 289 -17.70 28.68 -17.72
C PRO A 289 -18.76 29.37 -16.83
N PRO A 290 -19.64 28.57 -16.19
CA PRO A 290 -20.62 29.11 -15.26
C PRO A 290 -19.96 29.72 -14.04
N ILE A 291 -20.70 30.57 -13.36
CA ILE A 291 -20.34 31.01 -12.01
C ILE A 291 -20.46 29.80 -11.08
N ILE A 292 -19.32 29.33 -10.58
CA ILE A 292 -19.21 28.20 -9.65
C ILE A 292 -19.31 28.64 -8.18
N ASP A 293 -19.25 29.96 -7.95
CA ASP A 293 -19.49 30.63 -6.67
C ASP A 293 -20.10 32.04 -6.90
N GLU A 294 -21.40 32.20 -6.62
CA GLU A 294 -22.13 33.47 -6.77
C GLU A 294 -21.65 34.59 -5.83
N ARG A 295 -20.95 34.25 -4.74
CA ARG A 295 -20.46 35.24 -3.78
C ARG A 295 -19.20 35.94 -4.27
N THR A 296 -18.36 35.24 -5.03
CA THR A 296 -17.08 35.75 -5.56
C THR A 296 -17.16 36.10 -7.04
N GLY A 297 -18.21 35.65 -7.75
CA GLY A 297 -18.33 35.77 -9.20
C GLY A 297 -17.38 34.84 -9.96
N GLU A 298 -16.75 33.90 -9.26
CA GLU A 298 -15.76 32.99 -9.80
C GLU A 298 -16.40 32.05 -10.82
N ARG A 299 -15.81 31.98 -12.02
CA ARG A 299 -16.24 31.09 -13.10
C ARG A 299 -15.24 29.94 -13.25
N GLY A 300 -15.74 28.73 -13.40
CA GLY A 300 -14.90 27.54 -13.58
C GLY A 300 -15.68 26.31 -14.01
N HIS A 301 -14.97 25.22 -14.24
CA HIS A 301 -15.48 23.94 -14.68
C HIS A 301 -15.66 22.96 -13.51
N PRO A 302 -16.35 21.83 -13.72
CA PRO A 302 -16.43 20.78 -12.72
C PRO A 302 -15.05 20.29 -12.29
N GLY A 303 -14.72 20.50 -11.01
CA GLY A 303 -13.40 20.18 -10.42
C GLY A 303 -12.59 21.42 -10.03
N ASP A 304 -12.95 22.58 -10.59
CA ASP A 304 -12.27 23.85 -10.32
C ASP A 304 -12.71 24.48 -8.99
N ALA A 305 -13.83 24.03 -8.42
CA ALA A 305 -14.28 24.56 -7.13
C ALA A 305 -13.48 23.92 -5.98
N PHE A 306 -12.77 24.77 -5.25
CA PHE A 306 -11.63 24.41 -4.43
C PHE A 306 -12.01 23.82 -3.05
N ASN A 307 -11.37 22.71 -2.68
CA ASN A 307 -11.40 22.08 -1.34
C ASN A 307 -9.98 22.08 -0.73
N CYS A 308 -9.38 23.26 -0.53
CA CYS A 308 -7.93 23.33 -0.32
C CYS A 308 -7.51 23.54 1.15
N TYR A 309 -6.42 22.86 1.51
CA TYR A 309 -5.73 22.92 2.79
C TYR A 309 -4.57 23.91 2.77
N SER A 310 -4.20 24.41 3.95
CA SER A 310 -2.98 25.18 4.12
C SER A 310 -1.72 24.36 3.80
N LYS A 311 -0.66 25.04 3.31
CA LYS A 311 0.63 24.43 2.94
C LYS A 311 1.35 23.65 4.05
N ASP A 312 1.04 23.94 5.32
CA ASP A 312 1.57 23.29 6.52
C ASP A 312 0.75 22.06 6.95
N THR A 313 -0.34 21.74 6.24
CA THR A 313 -1.07 20.49 6.45
C THR A 313 -0.27 19.33 5.87
N GLU A 314 -0.12 18.26 6.65
CA GLU A 314 0.53 17.01 6.26
C GLU A 314 -0.52 15.92 6.05
N VAL A 315 -0.24 14.97 5.15
CA VAL A 315 -1.05 13.76 4.96
C VAL A 315 -0.20 12.53 5.25
N LEU A 316 -0.83 11.46 5.74
CA LEU A 316 -0.14 10.20 5.99
C LEU A 316 0.05 9.44 4.67
N THR A 317 1.31 9.22 4.28
CA THR A 317 1.71 8.39 3.14
C THR A 317 2.29 7.05 3.63
N ASP A 318 2.49 6.09 2.72
CA ASP A 318 3.17 4.82 3.02
C ASP A 318 4.65 5.00 3.45
N ASN A 319 5.23 6.17 3.23
CA ASN A 319 6.57 6.55 3.65
C ASN A 319 6.59 7.54 4.84
N GLY A 320 5.42 7.79 5.45
CA GLY A 320 5.27 8.66 6.61
C GLY A 320 4.47 9.93 6.33
N PHE A 321 4.41 10.84 7.30
CA PHE A 321 3.75 12.13 7.11
C PHE A 321 4.53 12.99 6.14
N LYS A 322 3.82 13.55 5.16
CA LYS A 322 4.38 14.44 4.14
C LYS A 322 3.51 15.69 4.02
N PRO A 323 4.09 16.90 3.91
CA PRO A 323 3.31 18.10 3.60
C PRO A 323 2.48 17.90 2.33
N ILE A 324 1.22 18.32 2.34
CA ILE A 324 0.29 18.15 1.22
C ILE A 324 0.83 18.80 -0.07
N LYS A 325 1.57 19.91 0.09
CA LYS A 325 2.26 20.60 -1.01
C LYS A 325 3.37 19.78 -1.67
N ASP A 326 3.87 18.73 -1.02
CA ASP A 326 5.00 17.91 -1.48
C ASP A 326 4.54 16.50 -1.93
N VAL A 327 3.23 16.19 -1.81
CA VAL A 327 2.65 14.92 -2.29
C VAL A 327 2.70 14.84 -3.81
N CYS A 328 3.07 13.68 -4.34
CA CYS A 328 3.08 13.41 -5.78
C CYS A 328 1.90 12.53 -6.20
N ILE A 329 1.46 12.68 -7.45
CA ILE A 329 0.49 11.76 -8.07
C ILE A 329 1.11 10.36 -8.08
N GLY A 330 0.32 9.34 -7.74
CA GLY A 330 0.76 7.95 -7.63
C GLY A 330 1.18 7.51 -6.22
N GLU A 331 1.34 8.43 -5.27
CA GLU A 331 1.64 8.07 -3.87
C GLU A 331 0.42 7.48 -3.16
N LYS A 332 0.65 6.55 -2.23
CA LYS A 332 -0.39 5.99 -1.38
C LYS A 332 -0.66 6.93 -0.22
N ILE A 333 -1.94 7.28 -0.04
CA ILE A 333 -2.45 8.15 0.99
C ILE A 333 -3.38 7.35 1.90
N ALA A 334 -3.28 7.57 3.21
CA ALA A 334 -4.19 6.98 4.16
C ALA A 334 -5.59 7.60 3.99
N THR A 335 -6.57 6.74 3.80
CA THR A 335 -7.98 7.05 3.59
C THR A 335 -8.85 6.22 4.53
N MET A 336 -10.13 6.56 4.62
CA MET A 336 -11.10 5.79 5.39
C MET A 336 -12.41 5.71 4.63
N ASN A 337 -12.95 4.51 4.48
CA ASN A 337 -14.28 4.37 3.92
C ASN A 337 -15.31 5.09 4.83
N PRO A 338 -16.01 6.13 4.36
CA PRO A 338 -16.88 6.96 5.19
C PRO A 338 -18.11 6.20 5.71
N GLN A 339 -18.49 5.08 5.08
CA GLN A 339 -19.63 4.26 5.48
C GLN A 339 -19.21 3.19 6.50
N THR A 340 -18.13 2.46 6.21
CA THR A 340 -17.68 1.34 7.06
C THR A 340 -16.71 1.78 8.16
N ARG A 341 -16.15 3.00 8.05
CA ARG A 341 -15.11 3.60 8.90
C ARG A 341 -13.80 2.81 8.94
N VAL A 342 -13.59 1.93 7.97
CA VAL A 342 -12.37 1.11 7.86
C VAL A 342 -11.23 1.94 7.26
N PHE A 343 -10.04 1.81 7.86
CA PHE A 343 -8.80 2.39 7.35
C PHE A 343 -8.36 1.70 6.05
N GLU A 344 -8.02 2.48 5.02
CA GLU A 344 -7.68 1.98 3.68
C GLU A 344 -6.56 2.83 3.05
N TRP A 345 -5.74 2.22 2.19
CA TRP A 345 -4.73 2.94 1.40
C TRP A 345 -5.26 3.19 0.00
N SER A 346 -5.34 4.46 -0.43
CA SER A 346 -5.74 4.84 -1.79
C SER A 346 -4.63 5.63 -2.48
N VAL A 347 -4.58 5.59 -3.81
CA VAL A 347 -3.59 6.32 -4.60
C VAL A 347 -4.06 7.76 -4.84
N CYS A 348 -3.13 8.71 -4.75
CA CYS A 348 -3.32 10.09 -5.17
C CYS A 348 -3.42 10.19 -6.70
N THR A 349 -4.54 10.66 -7.23
CA THR A 349 -4.84 10.72 -8.67
C THR A 349 -4.68 12.12 -9.26
N ASN A 350 -4.82 13.17 -8.44
CA ASN A 350 -4.74 14.55 -8.90
C ASN A 350 -4.24 15.45 -7.77
N LYS A 351 -3.71 16.63 -8.13
CA LYS A 351 -3.24 17.64 -7.18
C LYS A 351 -3.53 19.03 -7.70
N VAL A 352 -4.13 19.86 -6.85
CA VAL A 352 -4.53 21.23 -7.17
C VAL A 352 -3.86 22.20 -6.21
N LYS A 353 -3.57 23.43 -6.69
CA LYS A 353 -3.11 24.54 -5.86
C LYS A 353 -3.82 25.84 -6.26
N LYS A 354 -4.14 26.69 -5.29
CA LYS A 354 -4.75 28.03 -5.51
C LYS A 354 -4.18 29.03 -4.52
N TYR A 355 -3.96 30.27 -4.95
CA TYR A 355 -3.61 31.36 -4.04
C TYR A 355 -4.87 31.90 -3.35
N VAL A 356 -4.81 32.14 -2.04
CA VAL A 356 -5.91 32.75 -1.28
C VAL A 356 -5.39 33.80 -0.31
N ASP A 357 -6.12 34.91 -0.21
CA ASP A 357 -5.78 36.00 0.72
C ASP A 357 -6.07 35.60 2.16
N ASN A 358 -7.15 34.86 2.38
CA ASN A 358 -7.62 34.46 3.70
C ASN A 358 -7.86 32.96 3.77
N ILE A 359 -7.66 32.40 4.97
CA ILE A 359 -7.94 31.00 5.28
C ILE A 359 -8.77 30.90 6.55
N VAL A 360 -9.56 29.85 6.69
CA VAL A 360 -10.32 29.61 7.92
C VAL A 360 -9.65 28.54 8.75
N THR A 361 -9.44 28.88 10.02
CA THR A 361 -8.83 28.02 11.02
C THR A 361 -9.90 27.47 11.95
N PHE A 362 -9.80 26.19 12.28
CA PHE A 362 -10.58 25.50 13.30
C PHE A 362 -9.61 25.03 14.37
N LYS A 363 -9.72 25.56 15.59
CA LYS A 363 -8.71 25.30 16.62
C LYS A 363 -9.30 25.06 18.01
N ASN A 364 -8.80 24.04 18.69
CA ASN A 364 -8.88 23.85 20.14
C ASN A 364 -7.71 22.99 20.64
N ASN A 365 -7.75 22.52 21.88
CA ASN A 365 -6.67 21.73 22.48
C ASN A 365 -6.43 20.36 21.83
N ILE A 366 -7.35 19.85 20.99
CA ILE A 366 -7.30 18.50 20.41
C ILE A 366 -7.53 18.47 18.89
N PHE A 367 -7.74 19.63 18.26
CA PHE A 367 -8.11 19.77 16.85
C PHE A 367 -7.48 21.04 16.28
N ASP A 368 -6.87 20.92 15.11
CA ASP A 368 -6.23 22.01 14.39
C ASP A 368 -6.33 21.77 12.88
N LEU A 369 -7.04 22.65 12.18
CA LEU A 369 -7.27 22.57 10.73
C LEU A 369 -7.26 23.98 10.14
N ALA A 370 -6.66 24.15 8.96
CA ALA A 370 -6.74 25.40 8.20
C ALA A 370 -7.07 25.10 6.73
N VAL A 371 -8.19 25.62 6.26
CA VAL A 371 -8.76 25.33 4.94
C VAL A 371 -9.41 26.58 4.33
N SER A 372 -9.58 26.58 3.01
CA SER A 372 -10.28 27.64 2.28
C SER A 372 -11.73 27.82 2.74
N GLN A 373 -12.31 28.99 2.49
CA GLN A 373 -13.68 29.31 2.89
C GLN A 373 -14.71 28.28 2.36
N ASP A 374 -14.46 27.78 1.16
CA ASP A 374 -15.35 26.90 0.41
C ASP A 374 -14.95 25.42 0.53
N HIS A 375 -14.18 25.07 1.56
CA HIS A 375 -13.74 23.69 1.79
C HIS A 375 -14.92 22.75 2.01
N THR A 376 -14.84 21.55 1.45
CA THR A 376 -15.81 20.48 1.72
C THR A 376 -15.42 19.75 3.00
N PHE A 377 -16.40 19.52 3.85
CA PHE A 377 -16.26 18.78 5.08
C PHE A 377 -17.08 17.52 4.99
N PHE A 378 -16.58 16.46 5.63
CA PHE A 378 -17.40 15.32 6.01
C PHE A 378 -17.50 15.28 7.53
N TYR A 379 -18.70 15.06 8.04
CA TYR A 379 -18.98 15.06 9.47
C TYR A 379 -20.20 14.21 9.77
N TYR A 380 -20.48 13.99 11.05
CA TYR A 380 -21.69 13.30 11.51
C TYR A 380 -22.55 14.26 12.32
N LYS A 381 -23.88 14.16 12.16
CA LYS A 381 -24.83 14.88 13.01
C LYS A 381 -24.80 14.30 14.42
N LYS A 382 -25.02 15.17 15.42
CA LYS A 382 -25.05 14.77 16.83
C LYS A 382 -26.40 14.16 17.16
N LYS A 383 -26.38 13.05 17.90
CA LYS A 383 -27.53 12.51 18.61
C LYS A 383 -27.13 12.22 20.05
N TYR A 384 -28.01 12.56 20.98
CA TYR A 384 -27.87 12.11 22.37
C TYR A 384 -28.56 10.75 22.51
N ASP A 385 -27.82 9.72 22.92
CA ASP A 385 -28.35 8.36 23.08
C ASP A 385 -28.86 8.06 24.51
N GLY A 386 -28.91 9.08 25.37
CA GLY A 386 -29.25 8.94 26.79
C GLY A 386 -28.02 8.87 27.71
N LYS A 387 -26.82 8.58 27.18
CA LYS A 387 -25.57 8.47 27.96
C LYS A 387 -24.45 9.35 27.43
N ARG A 388 -24.34 9.49 26.10
CA ARG A 388 -23.26 10.23 25.43
C ARG A 388 -23.75 10.78 24.09
N ILE A 389 -22.96 11.70 23.55
CA ILE A 389 -23.16 12.19 22.19
C ILE A 389 -22.54 11.19 21.22
N VAL A 390 -23.35 10.69 20.30
CA VAL A 390 -22.97 9.75 19.23
C VAL A 390 -23.36 10.31 17.86
N PRO A 391 -22.79 9.78 16.76
CA PRO A 391 -23.34 9.99 15.43
C PRO A 391 -24.83 9.63 15.38
N GLU A 392 -25.66 10.49 14.81
CA GLU A 392 -27.09 10.25 14.60
C GLU A 392 -27.36 9.09 13.62
N SER A 393 -26.45 8.91 12.67
CA SER A 393 -26.52 7.93 11.59
C SER A 393 -25.12 7.36 11.32
N ASP A 394 -25.07 6.17 10.75
CA ASP A 394 -23.84 5.59 10.24
C ASP A 394 -23.34 6.24 8.95
N TYR A 395 -24.19 7.04 8.30
CA TYR A 395 -23.83 7.80 7.11
C TYR A 395 -23.35 9.20 7.49
N PRO A 396 -22.14 9.62 7.06
CA PRO A 396 -21.68 10.99 7.24
C PRO A 396 -22.43 11.95 6.32
N VAL A 397 -22.56 13.18 6.77
CA VAL A 397 -22.97 14.33 5.99
C VAL A 397 -21.73 14.94 5.35
N PHE A 398 -21.81 15.16 4.05
CA PHE A 398 -20.85 15.99 3.34
C PHE A 398 -21.51 17.33 3.08
N THR A 399 -20.77 18.40 3.36
CA THR A 399 -21.23 19.76 3.08
C THR A 399 -20.07 20.61 2.64
N THR A 400 -20.35 21.64 1.86
CA THR A 400 -19.31 22.51 1.34
C THR A 400 -19.53 23.93 1.80
N GLY A 401 -18.41 24.59 2.14
CA GLY A 401 -18.42 25.91 2.73
C GLY A 401 -18.67 25.87 4.22
N ILE A 402 -17.97 26.73 4.94
CA ILE A 402 -18.01 26.77 6.40
C ILE A 402 -19.38 27.25 6.92
N SER A 403 -20.07 28.10 6.16
CA SER A 403 -21.42 28.59 6.49
C SER A 403 -22.45 27.46 6.60
N SER A 404 -22.21 26.34 5.91
CA SER A 404 -23.09 25.17 5.92
C SER A 404 -22.90 24.29 7.16
N LEU A 405 -21.87 24.53 7.98
CA LEU A 405 -21.61 23.76 9.20
C LEU A 405 -22.46 24.25 10.37
N ALA A 406 -23.40 23.43 10.81
CA ALA A 406 -24.15 23.68 12.03
C ALA A 406 -23.26 23.44 13.27
N LYS A 407 -22.67 24.51 13.83
CA LYS A 407 -21.70 24.47 14.94
C LYS A 407 -22.11 23.54 16.11
N LYS A 408 -23.37 23.63 16.55
CA LYS A 408 -23.90 22.80 17.64
C LYS A 408 -24.19 21.35 17.25
N ASN A 409 -24.35 21.03 15.96
CA ASN A 409 -24.78 19.70 15.48
C ASN A 409 -23.72 18.95 14.65
N THR A 410 -22.44 19.35 14.72
CA THR A 410 -21.37 18.77 13.89
C THR A 410 -20.33 18.01 14.72
N ILE A 411 -20.02 16.78 14.30
CA ILE A 411 -18.93 15.95 14.81
C ILE A 411 -17.99 15.55 13.68
N PHE A 412 -16.71 15.82 13.82
CA PHE A 412 -15.66 15.18 13.00
C PHE A 412 -15.26 13.85 13.60
N TYR A 413 -15.25 12.81 12.78
CA TYR A 413 -14.78 11.48 13.17
C TYR A 413 -13.26 11.41 13.02
N ALA A 414 -12.56 10.95 14.04
CA ALA A 414 -11.10 10.97 14.12
C ALA A 414 -10.48 9.59 14.36
N SER A 415 -11.27 8.53 14.41
CA SER A 415 -10.82 7.14 14.64
C SER A 415 -10.98 6.32 13.37
N SER A 416 -10.75 5.01 13.42
CA SER A 416 -11.28 4.04 12.46
C SER A 416 -11.97 2.89 13.19
N ASP A 417 -12.63 2.01 12.44
CA ASP A 417 -13.31 0.83 12.94
C ASP A 417 -12.94 -0.40 12.10
N ASN A 418 -13.09 -1.60 12.67
CA ASN A 418 -13.17 -2.87 11.94
C ASN A 418 -12.02 -3.18 10.95
N TRP A 419 -10.78 -2.81 11.27
CA TRP A 419 -9.61 -3.24 10.49
C TRP A 419 -9.53 -4.78 10.44
N LYS A 420 -9.52 -5.33 9.22
CA LYS A 420 -9.41 -6.78 8.97
C LYS A 420 -7.99 -7.15 8.55
N GLY A 421 -7.08 -7.17 9.53
CA GLY A 421 -5.72 -7.64 9.32
C GLY A 421 -5.60 -9.17 9.32
N LYS A 422 -4.39 -9.66 9.03
CA LYS A 422 -4.09 -11.10 9.01
C LYS A 422 -4.08 -11.68 10.42
N ASP A 423 -4.79 -12.79 10.62
CA ASP A 423 -4.69 -13.64 11.81
C ASP A 423 -3.76 -14.82 11.53
N THR A 424 -2.47 -14.62 11.82
CA THR A 424 -1.47 -15.68 11.71
C THR A 424 -1.18 -16.18 13.12
N PRO A 425 -1.44 -17.45 13.49
CA PRO A 425 -1.25 -17.92 14.87
C PRO A 425 0.21 -17.94 15.34
N PHE A 426 1.15 -18.18 14.43
CA PHE A 426 2.59 -18.23 14.70
C PHE A 426 3.39 -17.40 13.70
N MET A 427 4.45 -16.75 14.18
CA MET A 427 5.45 -16.07 13.36
C MET A 427 6.84 -16.30 13.95
N PHE A 428 7.84 -16.57 13.10
CA PHE A 428 9.22 -16.84 13.53
C PHE A 428 9.32 -17.94 14.61
N GLY A 429 8.48 -18.98 14.49
CA GLY A 429 8.42 -20.08 15.46
C GLY A 429 7.78 -19.73 16.81
N LEU A 430 7.26 -18.51 16.98
CA LEU A 430 6.65 -18.03 18.21
C LEU A 430 5.14 -17.83 18.03
N PRO A 431 4.32 -18.00 19.09
CA PRO A 431 2.97 -17.47 19.10
C PRO A 431 2.98 -15.98 18.74
N THR A 432 2.09 -15.56 17.85
CA THR A 432 2.15 -14.21 17.27
C THR A 432 2.00 -13.08 18.29
N ASP A 433 1.26 -13.30 19.38
CA ASP A 433 1.18 -12.37 20.50
C ASP A 433 2.53 -12.21 21.23
N ILE A 434 3.27 -13.30 21.42
CA ILE A 434 4.63 -13.26 21.98
C ILE A 434 5.61 -12.56 21.03
N PHE A 435 5.50 -12.82 19.71
CA PHE A 435 6.29 -12.10 18.73
C PHE A 435 5.98 -10.59 18.72
N CYS A 436 4.70 -10.21 18.80
CA CYS A 436 4.30 -8.82 18.92
C CYS A 436 4.84 -8.15 20.19
N LYS A 437 4.84 -8.85 21.33
CA LYS A 437 5.43 -8.36 22.58
C LYS A 437 6.92 -8.10 22.43
N PHE A 438 7.65 -9.10 21.92
CA PHE A 438 9.08 -8.96 21.61
C PHE A 438 9.34 -7.75 20.71
N MET A 439 8.57 -7.58 19.62
CA MET A 439 8.73 -6.47 18.69
C MET A 439 8.42 -5.12 19.34
N GLY A 440 7.38 -5.03 20.19
CA GLY A 440 7.07 -3.81 20.93
C GLY A 440 8.22 -3.40 21.85
N TYR A 441 8.75 -4.37 22.60
CA TYR A 441 9.89 -4.15 23.49
C TYR A 441 11.18 -3.76 22.75
N TYR A 442 11.48 -4.44 21.64
CA TYR A 442 12.67 -4.16 20.85
C TYR A 442 12.61 -2.79 20.14
N LEU A 443 11.46 -2.45 19.56
CA LEU A 443 11.34 -1.19 18.84
C LEU A 443 11.35 0.01 19.78
N SER A 444 10.89 -0.15 21.02
CA SER A 444 11.02 0.87 22.07
C SER A 444 12.47 1.01 22.56
N ASP A 445 13.02 -0.02 23.21
CA ASP A 445 14.29 0.07 23.96
C ASP A 445 15.35 -0.98 23.55
N GLY A 446 15.13 -1.66 22.43
CA GLY A 446 16.03 -2.69 21.92
C GLY A 446 17.26 -2.16 21.18
N ASN A 447 18.36 -2.90 21.25
CA ASN A 447 19.53 -2.77 20.37
C ASN A 447 20.13 -4.14 20.08
N VAL A 448 20.97 -4.23 19.06
CA VAL A 448 21.71 -5.44 18.69
C VAL A 448 23.21 -5.21 18.89
N ASP A 449 23.94 -6.25 19.32
CA ASP A 449 25.41 -6.21 19.36
C ASP A 449 25.99 -6.37 17.94
N ASN A 450 27.10 -5.70 17.67
CA ASN A 450 27.84 -5.79 16.40
C ASN A 450 28.84 -6.98 16.37
N ARG A 451 28.89 -7.78 17.43
CA ARG A 451 29.82 -8.93 17.55
C ARG A 451 29.20 -10.21 16.96
N LYS A 452 30.07 -11.12 16.49
CA LYS A 452 29.75 -12.41 15.83
C LYS A 452 28.73 -13.34 16.55
N ASN A 453 28.35 -13.06 17.79
CA ASN A 453 27.47 -13.91 18.61
C ASN A 453 26.00 -13.44 18.71
N GLY A 454 25.60 -12.38 17.99
CA GLY A 454 24.19 -12.13 17.65
C GLY A 454 23.22 -11.90 18.81
N TRP A 455 23.61 -11.14 19.83
CA TRP A 455 22.72 -10.86 20.97
C TRP A 455 21.80 -9.66 20.71
N ILE A 456 20.54 -9.82 21.10
CA ILE A 456 19.57 -8.73 21.18
C ILE A 456 19.51 -8.27 22.64
N HIS A 457 19.60 -6.97 22.85
CA HIS A 457 19.53 -6.35 24.18
C HIS A 457 18.30 -5.48 24.27
N ILE A 458 17.53 -5.59 25.35
CA ILE A 458 16.41 -4.68 25.63
C ILE A 458 16.68 -4.00 26.97
N ALA A 459 16.88 -2.69 26.95
CA ALA A 459 17.22 -1.92 28.14
C ALA A 459 15.94 -1.52 28.90
N ASN A 460 15.75 -2.01 30.12
CA ASN A 460 14.64 -1.58 30.97
C ASN A 460 15.03 -1.78 32.45
N CYS A 461 14.76 -0.76 33.28
CA CYS A 461 15.03 -0.80 34.71
C CYS A 461 14.07 -1.72 35.49
N ASN A 462 12.91 -2.07 34.91
CA ASN A 462 11.98 -3.07 35.44
C ASN A 462 11.69 -4.14 34.39
N ASN A 463 12.63 -5.06 34.20
CA ASN A 463 12.60 -6.05 33.12
C ASN A 463 11.96 -7.40 33.52
N GLU A 464 11.50 -7.56 34.76
CA GLU A 464 10.93 -8.81 35.26
C GLU A 464 9.62 -9.22 34.57
N PRO A 465 8.64 -8.32 34.35
CA PRO A 465 7.43 -8.68 33.59
C PRO A 465 7.76 -9.16 32.17
N MET A 466 8.66 -8.43 31.49
CA MET A 466 9.10 -8.76 30.14
C MET A 466 9.82 -10.12 30.09
N TYR A 467 10.65 -10.42 31.09
CA TYR A 467 11.33 -11.71 31.22
C TYR A 467 10.33 -12.86 31.40
N ASN A 468 9.35 -12.71 32.28
CA ASN A 468 8.34 -13.74 32.55
C ASN A 468 7.47 -14.02 31.33
N GLU A 469 7.22 -13.01 30.50
CA GLU A 469 6.45 -13.16 29.27
C GLU A 469 7.24 -13.84 28.13
N LEU A 470 8.53 -13.55 27.99
CA LEU A 470 9.35 -14.05 26.87
C LEU A 470 10.10 -15.36 27.16
N SER A 471 10.61 -15.55 28.37
CA SER A 471 11.47 -16.70 28.73
C SER A 471 10.86 -18.09 28.54
N PRO A 472 9.53 -18.30 28.63
CA PRO A 472 8.94 -19.60 28.31
C PRO A 472 9.04 -20.00 26.83
N TYR A 473 9.26 -19.03 25.93
CA TYR A 473 9.18 -19.23 24.49
C TYR A 473 10.53 -19.06 23.77
N MET A 474 11.51 -18.43 24.41
CA MET A 474 12.83 -18.19 23.82
C MET A 474 13.91 -18.06 24.89
N HIS A 475 15.17 -18.22 24.47
CA HIS A 475 16.30 -18.07 25.38
C HIS A 475 16.54 -16.60 25.76
N VAL A 476 16.11 -16.25 26.98
CA VAL A 476 16.27 -14.92 27.58
C VAL A 476 17.12 -15.02 28.84
N CYS A 477 18.15 -14.18 28.98
CA CYS A 477 18.88 -13.99 30.22
C CYS A 477 18.54 -12.62 30.81
N ARG A 478 18.26 -12.59 32.13
CA ARG A 478 17.94 -11.36 32.86
C ARG A 478 19.19 -10.76 33.48
N GLY A 479 19.55 -9.54 33.07
CA GLY A 479 20.52 -8.69 33.76
C GLY A 479 19.85 -7.63 34.64
N LYS A 480 20.66 -6.84 35.36
CA LYS A 480 20.16 -5.83 36.32
C LYS A 480 19.25 -4.76 35.70
N GLU A 481 19.56 -4.29 34.49
CA GLU A 481 18.79 -3.23 33.79
C GLU A 481 18.59 -3.57 32.30
N LYS A 482 18.81 -4.84 31.92
CA LYS A 482 18.76 -5.29 30.52
C LYS A 482 18.30 -6.74 30.42
N LEU A 483 17.54 -7.06 29.38
CA LEU A 483 17.35 -8.44 28.92
C LEU A 483 18.32 -8.75 27.79
N PHE A 484 18.81 -9.98 27.77
CA PHE A 484 19.66 -10.52 26.72
C PHE A 484 18.91 -11.66 26.06
N ILE A 485 18.66 -11.54 24.77
CA ILE A 485 17.91 -12.54 24.00
C ILE A 485 18.86 -13.12 22.96
N LYS A 486 18.90 -14.47 22.89
CA LYS A 486 19.69 -15.18 21.89
C LYS A 486 18.74 -15.97 20.98
N ASN A 487 18.53 -15.45 19.78
CA ASN A 487 17.76 -16.10 18.73
C ASN A 487 18.26 -15.55 17.38
N GLU A 488 18.84 -16.43 16.57
CA GLU A 488 19.48 -16.07 15.29
C GLU A 488 18.46 -15.49 14.29
N GLN A 489 17.31 -16.16 14.14
CA GLN A 489 16.26 -15.73 13.22
C GLN A 489 15.70 -14.35 13.57
N LEU A 490 15.48 -14.09 14.87
CA LEU A 490 15.02 -12.78 15.34
C LEU A 490 16.11 -11.72 15.21
N TYR A 491 17.38 -12.07 15.46
CA TYR A 491 18.51 -11.16 15.32
C TYR A 491 18.61 -10.65 13.87
N ASP A 492 18.60 -11.55 12.90
CA ASP A 492 18.66 -11.20 11.47
C ASP A 492 17.48 -10.29 11.10
N PHE A 493 16.28 -10.62 11.58
CA PHE A 493 15.09 -9.83 11.31
C PHE A 493 15.15 -8.40 11.88
N VAL A 494 15.64 -8.23 13.12
CA VAL A 494 15.63 -6.91 13.77
C VAL A 494 16.87 -6.07 13.47
N SER A 495 17.96 -6.69 13.01
CA SER A 495 19.22 -6.02 12.67
C SER A 495 19.07 -5.05 11.49
N VAL A 496 18.21 -5.38 10.52
CA VAL A 496 17.95 -4.53 9.33
C VAL A 496 17.08 -3.30 9.63
N LEU A 497 16.50 -3.20 10.83
CA LEU A 497 15.62 -2.08 11.21
C LEU A 497 16.37 -0.80 11.59
N GLY A 498 17.71 -0.85 11.64
CA GLY A 498 18.55 0.33 11.84
C GLY A 498 18.56 0.89 13.27
N LYS A 499 19.10 2.11 13.40
CA LYS A 499 19.26 2.80 14.70
C LYS A 499 17.96 3.46 15.15
N ALA A 500 17.92 3.98 16.38
CA ALA A 500 16.72 4.57 16.98
C ALA A 500 15.98 5.62 16.11
N HIS A 501 16.69 6.43 15.32
CA HIS A 501 16.11 7.45 14.43
C HIS A 501 15.74 6.92 13.04
N GLU A 502 16.11 5.68 12.72
CA GLU A 502 15.85 4.99 11.44
C GLU A 502 14.81 3.86 11.60
N LYS A 503 14.64 3.35 12.82
CA LYS A 503 13.66 2.31 13.18
C LYS A 503 12.28 2.65 12.65
N HIS A 504 11.56 1.62 12.26
CA HIS A 504 10.20 1.67 11.74
C HIS A 504 9.47 0.36 12.09
N ILE A 505 8.15 0.34 11.99
CA ILE A 505 7.36 -0.88 12.24
C ILE A 505 7.28 -1.66 10.93
N PRO A 506 7.76 -2.92 10.88
CA PRO A 506 7.69 -3.73 9.67
C PRO A 506 6.25 -4.00 9.21
N ASP A 507 6.03 -4.09 7.90
CA ASP A 507 4.71 -4.36 7.31
C ASP A 507 4.09 -5.67 7.78
N VAL A 508 4.92 -6.66 8.14
CA VAL A 508 4.45 -7.92 8.74
C VAL A 508 3.70 -7.71 10.05
N ILE A 509 4.07 -6.69 10.84
CA ILE A 509 3.33 -6.29 12.05
C ILE A 509 2.14 -5.41 11.68
N LYS A 510 2.34 -4.37 10.85
CA LYS A 510 1.28 -3.41 10.48
C LYS A 510 0.10 -4.07 9.76
N GLY A 511 0.32 -5.21 9.12
CA GLY A 511 -0.69 -6.02 8.44
C GLY A 511 -1.50 -6.97 9.32
N LEU A 512 -1.19 -7.11 10.62
CA LEU A 512 -1.88 -8.03 11.52
C LEU A 512 -3.26 -7.52 11.94
N SER A 513 -4.06 -8.43 12.50
CA SER A 513 -5.36 -8.12 13.08
C SER A 513 -5.26 -7.16 14.27
N THR A 514 -6.39 -6.53 14.61
CA THR A 514 -6.50 -5.56 15.71
C THR A 514 -6.04 -6.13 17.05
N LYS A 515 -6.30 -7.42 17.30
CA LYS A 515 -5.84 -8.14 18.49
C LYS A 515 -4.32 -8.08 18.63
N TYR A 516 -3.59 -8.43 17.58
CA TYR A 516 -2.13 -8.50 17.62
C TYR A 516 -1.48 -7.11 17.59
N LEU A 517 -2.06 -6.17 16.85
CA LEU A 517 -1.62 -4.77 16.89
C LEU A 517 -1.78 -4.15 18.28
N ARG A 518 -2.86 -4.48 19.00
CA ARG A 518 -3.05 -4.04 20.39
C ARG A 518 -1.96 -4.60 21.30
N VAL A 519 -1.69 -5.90 21.22
CA VAL A 519 -0.60 -6.54 21.98
C VAL A 519 0.75 -5.87 21.71
N PHE A 520 1.05 -5.56 20.44
CA PHE A 520 2.27 -4.85 20.06
C PHE A 520 2.33 -3.44 20.68
N LEU A 521 1.27 -2.65 20.55
CA LEU A 521 1.21 -1.28 21.07
C LEU A 521 1.32 -1.24 22.60
N ASP A 522 0.64 -2.14 23.30
CA ASP A 522 0.69 -2.20 24.76
C ASP A 522 2.09 -2.59 25.25
N ALA A 523 2.75 -3.53 24.56
CA ALA A 523 4.13 -3.90 24.84
C ALA A 523 5.11 -2.74 24.61
N PHE A 524 4.98 -2.02 23.49
CA PHE A 524 5.79 -0.83 23.21
C PHE A 524 5.63 0.21 24.32
N ALA A 525 4.41 0.58 24.67
CA ALA A 525 4.13 1.61 25.69
C ALA A 525 4.64 1.23 27.09
N SER A 526 4.75 -0.06 27.40
CA SER A 526 5.22 -0.53 28.72
C SER A 526 6.71 -0.26 28.97
N CYS A 527 7.52 -0.10 27.92
CA CYS A 527 8.94 0.20 28.01
C CYS A 527 9.22 1.67 28.38
N ASP A 528 8.44 2.60 27.83
CA ASP A 528 8.60 4.05 28.00
C ASP A 528 8.22 4.60 29.41
N GLY A 529 7.93 3.72 30.38
CA GLY A 529 7.99 4.04 31.82
C GLY A 529 6.96 5.03 32.40
N ARG A 530 5.94 5.45 31.64
CA ARG A 530 4.90 6.42 32.11
C ARG A 530 3.46 5.91 32.13
N GLY A 531 3.25 4.59 32.04
CA GLY A 531 1.97 3.94 32.33
C GLY A 531 1.61 3.90 33.83
N LYS A 532 1.98 4.91 34.63
CA LYS A 532 1.53 4.98 36.03
C LYS A 532 0.20 5.73 36.11
N ILE A 533 -0.82 5.01 36.55
CA ILE A 533 -2.03 5.56 37.16
C ILE A 533 -1.56 6.54 38.24
N LYS A 534 -1.69 7.85 37.98
CA LYS A 534 -1.64 8.83 39.08
C LYS A 534 -2.94 8.69 39.84
N THR A 535 -2.94 7.87 40.90
CA THR A 535 -3.89 8.08 41.99
C THR A 535 -3.44 9.37 42.67
N ASN A 536 -3.93 10.51 42.20
CA ASN A 536 -3.94 11.68 43.06
C ASN A 536 -4.83 11.29 44.25
N GLY A 537 -4.22 11.18 45.43
CA GLY A 537 -4.97 11.08 46.68
C GLY A 537 -6.02 12.18 46.71
N PHE A 538 -7.21 11.83 47.20
CA PHE A 538 -8.46 12.57 47.14
C PHE A 538 -9.35 12.30 45.92
N ASN A 539 -10.37 11.48 46.20
CA ASN A 539 -11.63 11.24 45.49
C ASN A 539 -11.78 9.94 44.69
N ARG A 540 -12.33 8.94 45.40
CA ARG A 540 -13.37 7.97 45.00
C ARG A 540 -13.47 7.60 43.51
N GLY A 541 -12.99 6.39 43.19
CA GLY A 541 -13.72 5.44 42.34
C GLY A 541 -14.11 5.87 40.93
N LYS A 542 -13.22 6.52 40.17
CA LYS A 542 -13.32 6.61 38.72
C LYS A 542 -11.97 6.36 38.07
N ASP A 543 -11.91 5.34 37.21
CA ASP A 543 -10.78 5.05 36.31
C ASP A 543 -10.55 6.24 35.36
N PHE A 544 -9.76 7.22 35.78
CA PHE A 544 -9.36 8.31 34.91
C PHE A 544 -8.25 7.85 33.95
N ASN A 545 -8.68 7.47 32.74
CA ASN A 545 -7.97 7.43 31.45
C ASN A 545 -6.43 7.45 31.50
N CYS A 546 -5.80 6.27 31.55
CA CYS A 546 -4.46 6.11 30.98
C CYS A 546 -4.56 6.28 29.45
N PHE A 547 -3.96 7.35 28.93
CA PHE A 547 -3.66 7.52 27.51
C PHE A 547 -2.28 6.91 27.28
N SER A 548 -2.19 5.85 26.48
CA SER A 548 -0.90 5.28 26.10
C SER A 548 -0.07 6.36 25.40
N GLN A 549 1.15 6.60 25.87
CA GLN A 549 2.09 7.54 25.26
C GLN A 549 3.27 6.75 24.71
N TYR A 550 3.69 7.11 23.50
CA TYR A 550 4.80 6.49 22.81
C TYR A 550 5.82 7.57 22.49
N TYR A 551 7.10 7.26 22.67
CA TYR A 551 8.20 8.17 22.39
C TYR A 551 9.07 7.61 21.27
N THR A 552 9.45 8.46 20.33
CA THR A 552 10.42 8.07 19.28
C THR A 552 11.14 9.29 18.72
N CYS A 553 12.33 9.09 18.17
CA CYS A 553 13.04 10.09 17.39
C CYS A 553 13.02 9.80 15.87
N SER A 554 12.39 8.71 15.45
CA SER A 554 12.20 8.35 14.03
C SER A 554 10.88 8.91 13.50
N PRO A 555 10.91 9.77 12.46
CA PRO A 555 9.68 10.24 11.80
C PRO A 555 8.86 9.09 11.19
N LYS A 556 9.54 8.04 10.69
CA LYS A 556 8.86 6.87 10.12
C LYS A 556 8.17 6.03 11.19
N MET A 557 8.84 5.77 12.31
CA MET A 557 8.23 5.12 13.48
C MET A 557 7.01 5.88 13.99
N MET A 558 7.09 7.22 14.05
CA MET A 558 5.96 8.06 14.46
C MET A 558 4.74 7.83 13.55
N ALA A 559 4.95 7.83 12.23
CA ALA A 559 3.88 7.59 11.27
C ALA A 559 3.33 6.16 11.35
N ASP A 560 4.20 5.15 11.49
CA ASP A 560 3.80 3.75 11.62
C ASP A 560 3.01 3.49 12.91
N LEU A 561 3.40 4.10 14.04
CA LEU A 561 2.65 4.03 15.29
C LEU A 561 1.26 4.64 15.12
N VAL A 562 1.16 5.79 14.45
CA VAL A 562 -0.14 6.39 14.12
C VAL A 562 -0.97 5.43 13.25
N GLU A 563 -0.40 4.83 12.20
CA GLU A 563 -1.08 3.83 11.37
C GLU A 563 -1.65 2.68 12.23
N CYS A 564 -0.82 2.09 13.10
CA CYS A 564 -1.23 1.02 14.01
C CYS A 564 -2.35 1.46 14.98
N ILE A 565 -2.25 2.66 15.57
CA ILE A 565 -3.25 3.22 16.50
C ILE A 565 -4.61 3.38 15.79
N TYR A 566 -4.62 3.85 14.55
CA TYR A 566 -5.84 3.96 13.76
C TYR A 566 -6.41 2.56 13.45
N LYS A 567 -5.57 1.60 13.04
CA LYS A 567 -6.01 0.22 12.76
C LYS A 567 -6.64 -0.47 13.97
N VAL A 568 -6.17 -0.21 15.20
CA VAL A 568 -6.81 -0.75 16.43
C VAL A 568 -8.07 0.01 16.86
N GLY A 569 -8.49 0.99 16.07
CA GLY A 569 -9.74 1.72 16.25
C GLY A 569 -9.68 2.83 17.29
N MET A 570 -8.52 3.49 17.38
CA MET A 570 -8.27 4.65 18.22
C MET A 570 -7.81 5.83 17.37
N SER A 571 -7.71 7.01 17.98
CA SER A 571 -7.14 8.20 17.32
C SER A 571 -5.81 8.58 17.95
N ALA A 572 -5.03 9.45 17.31
CA ALA A 572 -3.72 9.86 17.81
C ALA A 572 -3.51 11.38 17.76
N SER A 573 -2.68 11.88 18.67
CA SER A 573 -2.09 13.23 18.61
C SER A 573 -0.57 13.11 18.67
N VAL A 574 0.15 13.99 17.97
CA VAL A 574 1.62 13.95 17.90
C VAL A 574 2.21 15.28 18.35
N TYR A 575 2.94 15.28 19.45
CA TYR A 575 3.67 16.45 19.94
C TYR A 575 5.15 16.33 19.60
N ILE A 576 5.80 17.46 19.29
CA ILE A 576 7.23 17.50 18.99
C ILE A 576 7.95 18.23 20.11
N GLN A 577 8.84 17.54 20.80
CA GLN A 577 9.73 18.13 21.79
C GLN A 577 11.04 18.53 21.11
N LYS A 578 11.22 19.84 20.88
CA LYS A 578 12.42 20.42 20.26
C LYS A 578 13.64 20.30 21.18
N LYS A 579 14.36 19.19 21.04
CA LYS A 579 15.54 18.81 21.85
C LYS A 579 16.82 18.76 21.01
N LYS A 580 16.71 18.66 19.69
CA LYS A 580 17.85 18.69 18.78
C LYS A 580 18.74 19.90 19.05
N GLY A 581 20.04 19.64 19.20
CA GLY A 581 21.07 20.62 19.48
C GLY A 581 21.26 20.96 20.96
N LYS A 582 20.39 20.54 21.88
CA LYS A 582 20.50 20.83 23.32
C LYS A 582 21.42 19.83 24.02
N LEU A 583 22.15 20.30 25.03
CA LEU A 583 22.91 19.45 25.95
C LEU A 583 21.95 18.77 26.94
N SER A 584 22.17 17.49 27.19
CA SER A 584 21.45 16.72 28.21
C SER A 584 22.43 15.93 29.06
N VAL A 585 22.24 15.98 30.37
CA VAL A 585 23.09 15.29 31.36
C VAL A 585 22.54 13.89 31.59
N PHE A 586 23.37 12.88 31.38
CA PHE A 586 23.11 11.48 31.68
C PHE A 586 24.09 11.02 32.77
N LYS A 587 23.84 9.85 33.39
CA LYS A 587 24.69 9.31 34.47
C LYS A 587 26.17 9.19 34.08
N ASN A 588 26.47 9.03 32.80
CA ASN A 588 27.80 8.82 32.24
C ASN A 588 28.38 10.06 31.51
N GLY A 589 27.70 11.20 31.53
CA GLY A 589 28.23 12.43 30.92
C GLY A 589 27.16 13.32 30.29
N THR A 590 27.60 14.45 29.73
CA THR A 590 26.76 15.42 29.05
C THR A 590 26.85 15.21 27.54
N TYR A 591 25.72 14.94 26.89
CA TYR A 591 25.66 14.66 25.46
C TYR A 591 24.78 15.68 24.73
N LYS A 592 25.16 16.03 23.51
CA LYS A 592 24.33 16.83 22.60
C LYS A 592 23.28 15.93 21.95
N ILE A 593 22.01 16.29 22.09
CA ILE A 593 20.91 15.54 21.48
C ILE A 593 20.83 15.84 19.98
N ASN A 594 20.81 14.80 19.14
CA ASN A 594 20.89 14.95 17.67
C ASN A 594 19.53 15.04 16.97
N HIS A 595 18.45 14.60 17.63
CA HIS A 595 17.12 14.49 17.03
C HIS A 595 16.05 15.06 17.96
N ASP A 596 14.96 15.54 17.38
CA ASP A 596 13.77 15.88 18.16
C ASP A 596 13.01 14.62 18.57
N ILE A 597 12.22 14.72 19.64
CA ILE A 597 11.44 13.61 20.16
C ILE A 597 9.98 13.82 19.79
N PHE A 598 9.40 12.85 19.11
CA PHE A 598 7.97 12.74 18.87
C PHE A 598 7.31 12.04 20.05
N ILE A 599 6.23 12.63 20.54
CA ILE A 599 5.38 12.09 21.60
C ILE A 599 4.03 11.81 20.97
N ILE A 600 3.73 10.53 20.75
CA ILE A 600 2.46 10.08 20.20
C ILE A 600 1.54 9.76 21.38
N GLN A 601 0.36 10.35 21.41
CA GLN A 601 -0.66 10.09 22.43
C GLN A 601 -1.84 9.38 21.79
N GLU A 602 -2.18 8.20 22.32
CA GLU A 602 -3.40 7.50 21.96
C GLU A 602 -4.60 8.22 22.58
N VAL A 603 -5.63 8.47 21.77
CA VAL A 603 -6.83 9.21 22.15
C VAL A 603 -8.06 8.34 21.92
N LYS A 604 -8.73 7.96 23.01
CA LYS A 604 -9.93 7.10 23.01
C LYS A 604 -11.17 7.76 22.44
N THR A 605 -11.24 9.09 22.44
CA THR A 605 -12.40 9.80 21.90
C THR A 605 -12.39 9.69 20.38
N LYS A 606 -13.41 9.04 19.82
CA LYS A 606 -13.56 8.88 18.36
C LYS A 606 -14.02 10.15 17.65
N ASN A 607 -14.56 11.11 18.40
CA ASN A 607 -15.30 12.24 17.90
C ASN A 607 -14.64 13.56 18.33
N ARG A 608 -14.69 14.57 17.46
CA ARG A 608 -14.25 15.95 17.69
C ARG A 608 -15.41 16.89 17.42
N HIS A 609 -15.81 17.64 18.43
CA HIS A 609 -17.04 18.44 18.38
C HIS A 609 -16.73 19.84 17.85
N LEU A 610 -17.40 20.26 16.77
CA LEU A 610 -17.18 21.58 16.19
C LEU A 610 -17.51 22.73 17.17
N GLU A 611 -18.45 22.50 18.08
CA GLU A 611 -18.88 23.52 19.05
C GLU A 611 -17.76 23.97 20.00
N THR A 612 -16.77 23.10 20.25
CA THR A 612 -15.64 23.39 21.12
C THR A 612 -14.47 24.02 20.38
N MET A 613 -14.61 24.28 19.08
CA MET A 613 -13.58 24.87 18.23
C MET A 613 -13.80 26.37 18.10
N ASP A 614 -12.68 27.09 18.16
CA ASP A 614 -12.57 28.46 17.72
C ASP A 614 -12.45 28.46 16.19
N VAL A 615 -13.37 29.13 15.50
CA VAL A 615 -13.44 29.17 14.04
C VAL A 615 -13.23 30.61 13.60
N LYS A 616 -12.11 30.88 12.93
CA LYS A 616 -11.69 32.24 12.56
C LYS A 616 -11.13 32.30 11.16
N THR A 617 -11.56 33.29 10.40
CA THR A 617 -10.91 33.70 9.15
C THR A 617 -9.70 34.55 9.49
N VAL A 618 -8.53 34.18 8.97
CA VAL A 618 -7.27 34.86 9.21
C VAL A 618 -6.56 35.16 7.88
N PRO A 619 -5.80 36.26 7.77
CA PRO A 619 -4.95 36.52 6.62
C PRO A 619 -3.95 35.37 6.42
N TYR A 620 -3.80 34.92 5.17
CA TYR A 620 -2.94 33.81 4.78
C TYR A 620 -1.96 34.20 3.68
N ASN A 621 -2.46 34.84 2.60
CA ASN A 621 -1.66 35.35 1.49
C ASN A 621 -0.68 34.33 0.91
N ASP A 622 -1.14 33.10 0.69
CA ASP A 622 -0.31 32.01 0.17
C ASP A 622 -1.16 30.97 -0.56
N TYR A 623 -0.49 30.00 -1.18
CA TYR A 623 -1.13 28.88 -1.86
C TYR A 623 -1.68 27.86 -0.87
N VAL A 624 -2.94 27.51 -1.08
CA VAL A 624 -3.60 26.32 -0.53
C VAL A 624 -3.55 25.18 -1.55
N TYR A 625 -3.59 23.95 -1.06
CA TYR A 625 -3.36 22.73 -1.84
C TYR A 625 -4.46 21.71 -1.56
N ASP A 626 -4.86 20.94 -2.57
CA ASP A 626 -5.71 19.75 -2.38
C ASP A 626 -5.17 18.57 -3.20
N ILE A 627 -5.53 17.35 -2.78
CA ILE A 627 -5.20 16.10 -3.47
C ILE A 627 -6.46 15.26 -3.68
N GLU A 628 -6.62 14.71 -4.87
CA GLU A 628 -7.68 13.75 -5.16
C GLU A 628 -7.17 12.32 -4.91
N VAL A 629 -8.00 11.48 -4.31
CA VAL A 629 -7.71 10.06 -4.10
C VAL A 629 -8.73 9.23 -4.87
N ALA A 630 -8.28 8.10 -5.41
CA ALA A 630 -9.11 7.24 -6.26
C ALA A 630 -10.39 6.71 -5.59
N GLU A 631 -10.36 6.51 -4.27
CA GLU A 631 -11.46 5.90 -3.51
C GLU A 631 -11.83 6.74 -2.28
N ASN A 632 -13.12 6.71 -1.89
CA ASN A 632 -13.72 7.24 -0.65
C ASN A 632 -13.62 8.75 -0.37
N HIS A 633 -12.68 9.46 -1.00
CA HIS A 633 -12.53 10.92 -0.92
C HIS A 633 -12.37 11.44 0.51
N THR A 634 -11.69 10.67 1.35
CA THR A 634 -11.30 11.04 2.71
C THR A 634 -9.79 10.88 2.84
N ILE A 635 -9.13 11.78 3.56
CA ILE A 635 -7.69 11.76 3.78
C ILE A 635 -7.37 11.98 5.25
N LEU A 636 -6.32 11.30 5.75
CA LEU A 636 -5.84 11.52 7.11
C LEU A 636 -4.91 12.73 7.13
N VAL A 637 -5.37 13.82 7.74
CA VAL A 637 -4.61 15.07 7.81
C VAL A 637 -3.98 15.23 9.20
N LYS A 638 -2.77 15.77 9.22
CA LYS A 638 -2.05 16.20 10.41
C LYS A 638 -1.69 17.67 10.26
N ARG A 639 -2.06 18.48 11.26
CA ARG A 639 -1.63 19.88 11.37
C ARG A 639 -1.38 20.20 12.83
N GLY A 640 -0.23 20.83 13.09
CA GLY A 640 0.27 20.99 14.45
C GLY A 640 0.41 19.63 15.13
N HIS A 641 -0.29 19.46 16.26
CA HIS A 641 -0.32 18.19 17.00
C HIS A 641 -1.54 17.31 16.69
N SER A 642 -2.53 17.82 15.95
CA SER A 642 -3.80 17.13 15.74
C SER A 642 -3.74 16.26 14.50
N ILE A 643 -4.38 15.09 14.57
CA ILE A 643 -4.56 14.17 13.45
C ILE A 643 -6.04 13.80 13.39
N HIS A 644 -6.64 13.91 12.21
CA HIS A 644 -8.04 13.59 12.00
C HIS A 644 -8.35 13.36 10.51
N TRP A 645 -9.48 12.73 10.24
CA TRP A 645 -9.95 12.56 8.87
C TRP A 645 -10.62 13.82 8.35
N ASN A 646 -10.39 14.13 7.07
CA ASN A 646 -11.06 15.22 6.37
C ASN A 646 -11.33 14.85 4.90
N SER A 647 -12.04 15.68 4.13
CA SER A 647 -12.50 15.38 2.76
C SER A 647 -11.64 16.01 1.66
N ASN A 648 -11.76 15.57 0.42
CA ASN A 648 -11.08 16.17 -0.75
C ASN A 648 -12.04 16.43 -1.94
N CYS A 649 -11.54 16.95 -3.07
CA CYS A 649 -12.30 17.28 -4.30
C CYS A 649 -13.13 16.12 -4.95
N ARG A 650 -14.27 16.46 -5.60
CA ARG A 650 -15.34 15.51 -6.05
C ARG A 650 -16.12 15.80 -7.38
N CYS A 651 -15.67 16.63 -8.33
CA CYS A 651 -16.50 17.04 -9.51
C CYS A 651 -15.98 16.61 -10.91
N VAL A 652 -16.89 16.40 -11.88
CA VAL A 652 -16.62 15.98 -13.30
C VAL A 652 -17.60 16.59 -14.34
N ALA A 653 -17.19 16.74 -15.61
CA ALA A 653 -17.93 17.42 -16.70
C ALA A 653 -18.45 16.45 -17.80
N ILE A 654 -19.70 16.62 -18.28
CA ILE A 654 -20.32 15.78 -19.35
C ILE A 654 -20.65 16.61 -20.60
N PRO A 655 -20.05 16.38 -21.78
CA PRO A 655 -20.28 17.19 -23.00
C PRO A 655 -21.75 17.21 -23.52
N GLN A 656 -22.20 18.30 -24.19
CA GLN A 656 -23.58 18.51 -24.71
C GLN A 656 -23.60 19.32 -26.01
N VAL A 657 -24.56 19.03 -26.88
CA VAL A 657 -24.73 19.73 -28.17
C VAL A 657 -26.14 20.32 -28.29
N ASP A 658 -26.24 21.47 -28.93
CA ASP A 658 -27.51 22.09 -29.29
C ASP A 658 -28.29 21.21 -30.28
N GLU A 659 -29.63 21.23 -30.20
CA GLU A 659 -30.46 20.65 -31.27
C GLU A 659 -30.31 21.54 -32.49
N VAL A 660 -29.93 20.95 -33.63
CA VAL A 660 -30.01 21.60 -34.95
C VAL A 660 -31.45 21.60 -35.41
#